data_AF-A0A970KMG7-F1
#
_entry.id   AF-A0A970KMG7-F1
#
_cell.length_a   1.000
_cell.length_b   1.000
_cell.length_c   1.000
_cell.angle_alpha   90.00
_cell.angle_beta   90.00
_cell.angle_gamma   90.00
#
_symmetry.space_group_name_H-M   'P 1'
#
loop_
_entity.id
_entity.type
_entity.pdbx_description
1 polymer ?
#
loop_
_entity_poly.entity_id
_entity_poly.type
_entity_poly.pdbx_seq_one_letter_code
_entity_poly.pdbx_strand_id
1 'polypeptide(L)'
;MHFKRRVLSFITAVLYIIVLFSSGISVTGQNENPSATHPPRPVLDENHPVNVMDVRPDTWVAIDGLGRTLSGYNEVGPKREDRFVGLFYWTWHGSHAKSTVPRNVQQLLDSLTPEEAEKAKNDFKHPVWERKTGYHFWNEPIFGYYSTNDKYVLRKHAEMLADAGVDVVIFDNTNGSFLWQDSYTALMETWSEARQQGVHTPQFAFMLNFSAQATTAEMLVNIYRDIYQQEKFKDLWFYWDGKPFIMAHEKALNPNNQLHAEILEFFTFRNNDPSYFTKTEDAKPNSWGWLSTYPQCKYNVDENGNVEQMTVGVAQNATTTKLTAMNGKNVLGRSYGHDGYYYTYTYRGKEIVVNSDIPNSKLYGINLQQQFDYAIENDPKFIFVTGWNEWVAIRFEEWGGVPNGMADQFNDEYSRDIEPSKGDLKDHYYYQLVENIRRYKGVSKPEEIDAYKKIDIFGDLSQWDDIASFNHYIKNTWERNDRGYLTKTYKNDTMRNDIRRAKVAFDENNIYFYVETVDNLTPHTDPAWMRLFIDTMPATEDSKDWEEIEFVVNRRNPTKSVTYLERSKGGWDWEVVQEVRYSVKDNVLQIEIPRKALGLDDTDAPVFNFKWSDNMQEDGDILDFYVNGDVAPGGRFMFHFNTKPVVITDKETEKEGSIQPLVIVSIVTAVAVAAVAIAAIIIVKKLRTGNRTNA
;
A
#
# COMPACT_ATOMS: atom_id res chain seq x y z
N MET A 1 -28.52 -53.23 42.14
CA MET A 1 -29.94 -53.61 42.05
C MET A 1 -30.71 -52.35 41.65
N HIS A 2 -31.34 -52.39 40.47
CA HIS A 2 -32.28 -51.41 39.88
C HIS A 2 -31.81 -49.94 39.77
N PHE A 3 -31.26 -49.47 38.65
CA PHE A 3 -31.84 -49.34 37.30
C PHE A 3 -33.15 -48.54 37.27
N LYS A 4 -33.10 -47.40 36.58
CA LYS A 4 -34.19 -46.64 35.95
C LYS A 4 -35.37 -46.24 36.84
N ARG A 5 -35.36 -44.97 37.24
CA ARG A 5 -36.41 -43.98 36.90
C ARG A 5 -36.18 -42.72 37.73
N ARG A 6 -35.61 -41.69 37.10
CA ARG A 6 -36.05 -40.28 37.17
C ARG A 6 -35.11 -39.39 36.33
N VAL A 7 -34.96 -39.79 35.07
CA VAL A 7 -34.83 -38.85 33.95
C VAL A 7 -36.25 -38.35 33.70
N LEU A 8 -36.70 -37.32 34.45
CA LEU A 8 -37.85 -36.46 34.12
C LEU A 8 -38.17 -35.43 35.23
N SER A 9 -37.19 -34.74 35.83
CA SER A 9 -37.49 -33.61 36.75
C SER A 9 -36.36 -32.57 36.85
N PHE A 10 -35.50 -32.45 35.84
CA PHE A 10 -34.46 -31.40 35.80
C PHE A 10 -34.40 -30.66 34.45
N ILE A 11 -35.35 -30.92 33.55
CA ILE A 11 -35.51 -30.22 32.24
C ILE A 11 -36.81 -29.42 32.29
N THR A 12 -36.94 -28.54 33.29
CA THR A 12 -38.07 -27.60 33.39
C THR A 12 -37.75 -26.37 34.26
N ALA A 13 -36.47 -26.00 34.38
CA ALA A 13 -36.05 -24.85 35.20
C ALA A 13 -34.89 -24.00 34.61
N VAL A 14 -34.47 -24.23 33.35
CA VAL A 14 -33.40 -23.43 32.71
C VAL A 14 -33.76 -23.00 31.26
N LEU A 15 -35.05 -23.05 30.90
CA LEU A 15 -35.54 -22.69 29.55
C LEU A 15 -36.61 -21.59 29.57
N TYR A 16 -36.49 -20.65 30.52
CA TYR A 16 -37.38 -19.48 30.66
C TYR A 16 -36.64 -18.16 30.95
N ILE A 17 -35.32 -18.10 30.72
CA ILE A 17 -34.50 -16.86 30.83
C ILE A 17 -33.79 -16.54 29.49
N ILE A 18 -34.35 -17.01 28.38
CA ILE A 18 -34.03 -16.53 27.03
C ILE A 18 -35.39 -16.45 26.33
N VAL A 19 -35.69 -15.32 25.69
CA VAL A 19 -37.03 -14.84 25.28
C VAL A 19 -37.72 -13.99 26.36
N LEU A 20 -37.25 -12.76 26.54
CA LEU A 20 -38.02 -11.57 26.93
C LEU A 20 -37.07 -10.35 27.03
N PHE A 21 -36.57 -9.88 25.89
CA PHE A 21 -36.15 -8.48 25.70
C PHE A 21 -36.19 -8.17 24.19
N SER A 22 -37.40 -8.18 23.65
CA SER A 22 -37.74 -7.50 22.41
C SER A 22 -39.14 -6.90 22.58
N SER A 23 -39.28 -5.66 22.10
CA SER A 23 -40.48 -4.80 22.16
C SER A 23 -40.75 -4.08 23.50
N GLY A 24 -40.45 -2.78 23.51
CA GLY A 24 -40.80 -1.85 24.57
C GLY A 24 -40.62 -0.41 24.07
N ILE A 25 -41.56 0.07 23.25
CA ILE A 25 -41.73 1.49 22.94
C ILE A 25 -42.42 2.15 24.15
N SER A 26 -41.85 3.23 24.68
CA SER A 26 -42.63 4.32 25.28
C SER A 26 -41.88 5.65 25.15
N VAL A 27 -42.52 6.61 24.49
CA VAL A 27 -42.09 7.99 24.27
C VAL A 27 -42.66 8.91 25.36
N THR A 28 -42.03 10.08 25.49
CA THR A 28 -42.41 11.33 26.21
C THR A 28 -41.75 11.47 27.59
N GLY A 29 -40.95 12.50 27.89
CA GLY A 29 -40.47 13.63 27.10
C GLY A 29 -39.98 14.71 28.08
N GLN A 30 -38.82 15.32 27.81
CA GLN A 30 -38.55 16.75 28.10
C GLN A 30 -37.17 17.16 27.58
N ASN A 31 -37.20 18.20 26.74
CA ASN A 31 -36.13 19.06 26.27
C ASN A 31 -35.14 18.51 25.22
N GLU A 32 -35.66 18.19 24.04
CA GLU A 32 -34.86 18.28 22.82
C GLU A 32 -34.80 19.74 22.34
N ASN A 33 -33.67 20.37 22.63
CA ASN A 33 -33.11 21.36 21.73
C ASN A 33 -32.58 20.54 20.53
N PRO A 34 -32.88 20.83 19.25
CA PRO A 34 -32.27 20.13 18.13
C PRO A 34 -30.82 20.59 18.02
N SER A 35 -29.97 20.10 18.93
CA SER A 35 -28.52 20.19 18.81
C SER A 35 -28.15 19.33 17.63
N ALA A 36 -27.60 19.95 16.58
CA ALA A 36 -27.09 19.28 15.41
C ALA A 36 -26.16 18.13 15.82
N THR A 37 -26.67 16.90 15.81
CA THR A 37 -25.85 15.70 15.99
C THR A 37 -25.04 15.55 14.73
N HIS A 38 -23.72 15.78 14.81
CA HIS A 38 -22.81 15.58 13.69
C HIS A 38 -23.04 14.20 13.07
N PRO A 39 -22.94 14.07 11.74
CA PRO A 39 -23.11 12.77 11.12
C PRO A 39 -22.00 11.83 11.61
N PRO A 40 -22.32 10.66 12.18
CA PRO A 40 -21.31 9.69 12.57
C PRO A 40 -20.50 9.27 11.34
N ARG A 41 -19.24 8.86 11.55
CA ARG A 41 -18.40 8.29 10.49
C ARG A 41 -19.21 7.20 9.75
N PRO A 42 -19.42 7.32 8.44
CA PRO A 42 -20.14 6.29 7.70
C PRO A 42 -19.39 4.97 7.79
N VAL A 43 -20.10 3.91 8.17
CA VAL A 43 -19.60 2.53 8.05
C VAL A 43 -20.14 1.98 6.75
N LEU A 44 -19.25 1.45 5.90
CA LEU A 44 -19.67 0.80 4.66
C LEU A 44 -20.49 -0.46 4.99
N ASP A 45 -21.62 -0.64 4.29
CA ASP A 45 -22.50 -1.81 4.45
C ASP A 45 -21.74 -3.12 4.20
N GLU A 46 -22.11 -4.22 4.86
CA GLU A 46 -21.47 -5.52 4.68
C GLU A 46 -21.47 -5.99 3.21
N ASN A 47 -22.49 -5.62 2.42
CA ASN A 47 -22.62 -5.92 1.00
C ASN A 47 -21.95 -4.87 0.09
N HIS A 48 -21.31 -3.86 0.67
CA HIS A 48 -20.58 -2.86 -0.10
C HIS A 48 -19.42 -3.53 -0.87
N PRO A 49 -19.15 -3.18 -2.13
CA PRO A 49 -18.12 -3.84 -2.95
C PRO A 49 -16.74 -3.95 -2.30
N VAL A 50 -16.29 -2.94 -1.55
CA VAL A 50 -15.06 -3.00 -0.72
C VAL A 50 -15.05 -4.20 0.23
N ASN A 51 -16.17 -4.46 0.92
CA ASN A 51 -16.28 -5.53 1.91
C ASN A 51 -16.52 -6.90 1.24
N VAL A 52 -17.27 -6.94 0.14
CA VAL A 52 -17.57 -8.20 -0.58
C VAL A 52 -16.36 -8.72 -1.36
N MET A 53 -15.60 -7.83 -1.99
CA MET A 53 -14.41 -8.22 -2.75
C MET A 53 -13.23 -8.54 -1.84
N ASP A 54 -13.16 -7.92 -0.65
CA ASP A 54 -12.07 -8.13 0.33
C ASP A 54 -10.69 -8.15 -0.34
N VAL A 55 -10.39 -7.10 -1.12
CA VAL A 55 -9.06 -6.93 -1.70
C VAL A 55 -8.12 -6.54 -0.57
N ARG A 56 -7.05 -7.32 -0.36
CA ARG A 56 -6.11 -7.16 0.78
C ARG A 56 -4.68 -6.88 0.33
N PRO A 57 -4.36 -5.65 -0.15
CA PRO A 57 -3.04 -5.31 -0.65
C PRO A 57 -1.91 -5.42 0.38
N ASP A 58 -2.25 -5.32 1.66
CA ASP A 58 -1.32 -5.52 2.78
C ASP A 58 -0.83 -6.98 2.91
N THR A 59 -1.49 -7.93 2.23
CA THR A 59 -1.05 -9.34 2.12
C THR A 59 -0.21 -9.63 0.86
N TRP A 60 -0.14 -8.69 -0.09
CA TRP A 60 0.69 -8.86 -1.29
C TRP A 60 2.18 -8.72 -0.97
N VAL A 61 3.02 -9.33 -1.78
CA VAL A 61 4.47 -9.23 -1.67
C VAL A 61 5.03 -8.36 -2.79
N ALA A 62 6.17 -7.71 -2.59
CA ALA A 62 6.87 -7.02 -3.66
C ALA A 62 8.36 -6.91 -3.33
N ILE A 63 9.18 -6.88 -4.38
CA ILE A 63 10.58 -6.46 -4.35
C ILE A 63 10.70 -5.26 -5.29
N ASP A 64 11.22 -4.14 -4.78
CA ASP A 64 11.41 -2.97 -5.61
C ASP A 64 12.68 -3.06 -6.48
N GLY A 65 12.86 -2.12 -7.42
CA GLY A 65 14.02 -2.17 -8.32
C GLY A 65 15.38 -1.88 -7.65
N LEU A 66 15.44 -1.66 -6.32
CA LEU A 66 16.66 -1.60 -5.53
C LEU A 66 16.88 -2.88 -4.70
N GLY A 67 15.97 -3.85 -4.79
CA GLY A 67 16.03 -5.11 -4.05
C GLY A 67 15.47 -5.03 -2.62
N ARG A 68 14.74 -3.96 -2.28
CA ARG A 68 14.07 -3.84 -0.98
C ARG A 68 12.78 -4.66 -1.02
N THR A 69 12.58 -5.50 0.00
CA THR A 69 11.41 -6.38 0.10
C THR A 69 10.39 -5.79 1.07
N LEU A 70 9.10 -5.92 0.76
CA LEU A 70 8.05 -5.53 1.69
C LEU A 70 7.93 -6.52 2.85
N SER A 71 7.85 -6.00 4.06
CA SER A 71 7.65 -6.76 5.29
C SER A 71 6.30 -7.47 5.30
N GLY A 72 6.30 -8.70 5.81
CA GLY A 72 5.10 -9.52 6.03
C GLY A 72 4.63 -9.53 7.49
N TYR A 73 3.53 -10.24 7.75
CA TYR A 73 2.90 -10.32 9.07
C TYR A 73 3.83 -10.75 10.21
N ASN A 74 4.77 -11.66 9.93
CA ASN A 74 5.71 -12.14 10.96
C ASN A 74 6.73 -11.08 11.39
N GLU A 75 6.95 -10.06 10.57
CA GLU A 75 7.94 -9.00 10.83
C GLU A 75 7.29 -7.78 11.51
N VAL A 76 6.09 -7.38 11.05
CA VAL A 76 5.44 -6.14 11.52
C VAL A 76 4.20 -6.37 12.39
N GLY A 77 3.74 -7.62 12.51
CA GLY A 77 2.59 -7.98 13.34
C GLY A 77 1.23 -7.57 12.73
N PRO A 78 0.15 -7.68 13.53
CA PRO A 78 -1.20 -7.43 13.06
C PRO A 78 -1.46 -5.95 12.80
N LYS A 79 -2.40 -5.69 11.88
CA LYS A 79 -2.89 -4.35 11.59
C LYS A 79 -3.38 -3.61 12.85
N ARG A 80 -3.03 -2.34 12.93
CA ARG A 80 -3.33 -1.39 14.02
C ARG A 80 -4.35 -0.38 13.51
N GLU A 81 -5.59 -0.54 13.94
CA GLU A 81 -6.71 0.29 13.47
C GLU A 81 -6.72 1.73 14.05
N ASP A 82 -5.85 2.02 15.03
CA ASP A 82 -5.72 3.31 15.71
C ASP A 82 -4.45 4.09 15.29
N ARG A 83 -3.85 3.71 14.15
CA ARG A 83 -2.69 4.37 13.55
C ARG A 83 -3.01 4.79 12.13
N PHE A 84 -2.76 6.06 11.82
CA PHE A 84 -3.17 6.68 10.56
C PHE A 84 -1.98 7.29 9.83
N VAL A 85 -1.99 7.17 8.50
CA VAL A 85 -1.02 7.82 7.61
C VAL A 85 -1.77 8.71 6.63
N GLY A 86 -1.42 9.98 6.65
CA GLY A 86 -1.89 10.97 5.68
C GLY A 86 -0.81 11.33 4.66
N LEU A 87 -1.22 11.66 3.44
CA LEU A 87 -0.35 12.22 2.41
C LEU A 87 -0.74 13.65 2.06
N PHE A 88 0.26 14.52 1.95
CA PHE A 88 0.05 15.84 1.40
C PHE A 88 -0.19 15.71 -0.11
N TYR A 89 -1.24 16.36 -0.64
CA TYR A 89 -1.71 16.15 -2.01
C TYR A 89 -2.08 17.47 -2.69
N TRP A 90 -1.67 17.64 -3.94
CA TRP A 90 -1.88 18.87 -4.70
C TRP A 90 -2.98 18.74 -5.73
N THR A 91 -3.96 19.64 -5.63
CA THR A 91 -5.09 19.77 -6.56
C THR A 91 -4.95 20.95 -7.51
N TRP A 92 -3.85 21.68 -7.46
CA TRP A 92 -3.64 22.89 -8.28
C TRP A 92 -3.33 22.60 -9.76
N HIS A 93 -3.04 21.35 -10.13
CA HIS A 93 -2.66 20.97 -11.48
C HIS A 93 -3.78 21.25 -12.48
N GLY A 94 -5.05 21.16 -12.08
CA GLY A 94 -6.20 21.48 -12.93
C GLY A 94 -6.20 22.93 -13.40
N SER A 95 -5.93 23.87 -12.50
CA SER A 95 -5.83 25.28 -12.86
C SER A 95 -4.54 25.58 -13.62
N HIS A 96 -3.40 25.11 -13.13
CA HIS A 96 -2.09 25.40 -13.74
C HIS A 96 -1.95 24.79 -15.14
N ALA A 97 -2.54 23.61 -15.40
CA ALA A 97 -2.52 22.97 -16.70
C ALA A 97 -3.13 23.83 -17.81
N LYS A 98 -4.09 24.71 -17.49
CA LYS A 98 -4.79 25.56 -18.46
C LYS A 98 -3.92 26.68 -19.05
N SER A 99 -2.80 27.03 -18.41
CA SER A 99 -1.98 28.18 -18.80
C SER A 99 -0.47 27.93 -18.82
N THR A 100 -0.02 26.77 -18.33
CA THR A 100 1.40 26.45 -18.18
C THR A 100 1.85 25.42 -19.21
N VAL A 101 2.97 25.68 -19.88
CA VAL A 101 3.69 24.68 -20.69
C VAL A 101 4.60 23.89 -19.75
N PRO A 102 4.53 22.54 -19.72
CA PRO A 102 5.36 21.76 -18.82
C PRO A 102 6.83 21.86 -19.26
N ARG A 103 7.72 22.13 -18.31
CA ARG A 103 9.18 22.23 -18.51
C ARG A 103 9.88 21.41 -17.45
N ASN A 104 10.50 20.31 -17.86
CA ASN A 104 11.16 19.37 -16.96
C ASN A 104 12.57 19.86 -16.61
N VAL A 105 12.82 20.18 -15.34
CA VAL A 105 14.08 20.71 -14.85
C VAL A 105 15.20 19.67 -14.99
N GLN A 106 14.97 18.43 -14.58
CA GLN A 106 15.95 17.34 -14.71
C GLN A 106 16.37 17.18 -16.18
N GLN A 107 15.41 17.07 -17.10
CA GLN A 107 15.68 16.97 -18.55
C GLN A 107 16.46 18.17 -19.09
N LEU A 108 16.14 19.39 -18.65
CA LEU A 108 16.85 20.60 -19.09
C LEU A 108 18.32 20.57 -18.62
N LEU A 109 18.57 20.13 -17.39
CA LEU A 109 19.93 20.01 -16.86
C LEU A 109 20.71 18.88 -17.55
N ASP A 110 20.07 17.74 -17.83
CA ASP A 110 20.70 16.59 -18.50
C ASP A 110 21.05 16.88 -19.97
N SER A 111 20.44 17.91 -20.57
CA SER A 111 20.80 18.38 -21.91
C SER A 111 22.14 19.13 -21.97
N LEU A 112 22.75 19.44 -20.83
CA LEU A 112 23.99 20.19 -20.69
C LEU A 112 25.14 19.29 -20.25
N THR A 113 26.38 19.77 -20.41
CA THR A 113 27.52 19.15 -19.72
C THR A 113 27.38 19.35 -18.20
N PRO A 114 27.92 18.46 -17.34
CA PRO A 114 27.82 18.61 -15.89
C PRO A 114 28.32 19.97 -15.38
N GLU A 115 29.39 20.51 -15.97
CA GLU A 115 29.93 21.83 -15.62
C GLU A 115 29.00 22.99 -16.00
N GLU A 116 28.29 22.87 -17.12
CA GLU A 116 27.30 23.86 -17.56
C GLU A 116 26.00 23.75 -16.76
N ALA A 117 25.56 22.54 -16.42
CA ALA A 117 24.40 22.32 -15.56
C ALA A 117 24.59 22.98 -14.19
N GLU A 118 25.78 22.84 -13.58
CA GLU A 118 26.09 23.49 -12.30
C GLU A 118 26.10 25.04 -12.40
N LYS A 119 26.53 25.60 -13.54
CA LYS A 119 26.42 27.04 -13.80
C LYS A 119 24.96 27.46 -13.98
N ALA A 120 24.21 26.72 -14.78
CA ALA A 120 22.81 26.99 -15.09
C ALA A 120 21.93 26.97 -13.83
N LYS A 121 22.24 26.08 -12.87
CA LYS A 121 21.54 25.94 -11.59
C LYS A 121 21.35 27.27 -10.85
N ASN A 122 22.36 28.15 -10.85
CA ASN A 122 22.34 29.42 -10.13
C ASN A 122 22.33 30.66 -11.05
N ASP A 123 22.20 30.47 -12.37
CA ASP A 123 22.12 31.56 -13.34
C ASP A 123 20.70 31.69 -13.90
N PHE A 124 19.99 32.71 -13.44
CA PHE A 124 18.62 32.99 -13.85
C PHE A 124 18.50 33.31 -15.36
N LYS A 125 19.56 33.82 -15.97
CA LYS A 125 19.59 34.23 -17.38
C LYS A 125 20.22 33.18 -18.30
N HIS A 126 20.62 32.03 -17.75
CA HIS A 126 21.22 30.96 -18.54
C HIS A 126 20.29 30.57 -19.70
N PRO A 127 20.82 30.39 -20.94
CA PRO A 127 20.00 30.14 -22.12
C PRO A 127 19.07 28.93 -22.01
N VAL A 128 19.47 27.89 -21.26
CA VAL A 128 18.67 26.66 -21.07
C VAL A 128 17.27 26.93 -20.50
N TRP A 129 17.12 28.01 -19.71
CA TRP A 129 15.85 28.37 -19.10
C TRP A 129 14.93 29.17 -20.03
N GLU A 130 15.41 29.58 -21.21
CA GLU A 130 14.67 30.38 -22.19
C GLU A 130 14.00 31.65 -21.61
N ARG A 131 14.59 32.21 -20.55
CA ARG A 131 14.03 33.34 -19.76
C ARG A 131 12.60 33.09 -19.23
N LYS A 132 12.19 31.84 -19.06
CA LYS A 132 10.87 31.47 -18.54
C LYS A 132 10.89 31.42 -17.02
N THR A 133 9.89 32.00 -16.38
CA THR A 133 9.75 32.06 -14.92
C THR A 133 8.50 31.29 -14.48
N GLY A 134 8.37 31.08 -13.16
CA GLY A 134 7.21 30.42 -12.59
C GLY A 134 7.29 28.90 -12.74
N TYR A 135 6.15 28.29 -13.06
CA TYR A 135 5.94 26.84 -12.96
C TYR A 135 6.80 26.02 -13.93
N HIS A 136 7.70 25.22 -13.35
CA HIS A 136 8.41 24.11 -14.00
C HIS A 136 7.96 22.80 -13.36
N PHE A 137 8.41 21.68 -13.91
CA PHE A 137 8.25 20.34 -13.37
C PHE A 137 9.63 19.83 -12.93
N TRP A 138 9.78 19.28 -11.72
CA TRP A 138 11.09 18.76 -11.32
C TRP A 138 11.50 17.54 -12.16
N ASN A 139 10.53 16.67 -12.53
CA ASN A 139 10.67 15.59 -13.51
C ASN A 139 9.30 15.26 -14.17
N GLU A 140 9.22 14.18 -14.96
CA GLU A 140 8.00 13.72 -15.61
C GLU A 140 7.32 12.58 -14.81
N PRO A 141 6.02 12.72 -14.44
CA PRO A 141 5.25 11.62 -13.87
C PRO A 141 5.14 10.45 -14.84
N ILE A 142 5.04 9.21 -14.34
CA ILE A 142 4.77 8.05 -15.22
C ILE A 142 3.48 8.24 -16.05
N PHE A 143 2.51 8.97 -15.52
CA PHE A 143 1.26 9.32 -16.20
C PHE A 143 1.37 10.53 -17.14
N GLY A 144 2.57 11.08 -17.33
CA GLY A 144 2.83 12.31 -18.08
C GLY A 144 2.45 13.57 -17.31
N TYR A 145 2.61 14.76 -17.89
CA TYR A 145 2.24 16.07 -17.33
C TYR A 145 0.72 16.26 -17.27
N TYR A 146 0.04 15.42 -16.49
CA TYR A 146 -1.40 15.37 -16.37
C TYR A 146 -1.96 16.60 -15.65
N SER A 147 -3.27 16.77 -15.77
CA SER A 147 -4.08 17.73 -15.01
C SER A 147 -4.81 16.97 -13.90
N THR A 148 -5.04 17.55 -12.72
CA THR A 148 -5.88 16.92 -11.67
C THR A 148 -7.37 16.91 -12.00
N ASN A 149 -7.73 17.06 -13.28
CA ASN A 149 -9.07 16.75 -13.80
C ASN A 149 -9.06 15.45 -14.63
N ASP A 150 -7.89 14.84 -14.86
CA ASP A 150 -7.70 13.59 -15.59
C ASP A 150 -8.17 12.42 -14.71
N LYS A 151 -9.38 11.92 -14.98
CA LYS A 151 -10.01 10.87 -14.16
C LYS A 151 -9.25 9.54 -14.25
N TYR A 152 -8.55 9.27 -15.35
CA TYR A 152 -7.71 8.09 -15.47
C TYR A 152 -6.59 8.12 -14.43
N VAL A 153 -5.89 9.25 -14.29
CA VAL A 153 -4.81 9.39 -13.32
C VAL A 153 -5.34 9.35 -11.89
N LEU A 154 -6.45 10.05 -11.62
CA LEU A 154 -7.06 10.04 -10.30
C LEU A 154 -7.53 8.64 -9.87
N ARG A 155 -7.99 7.80 -10.81
CA ARG A 155 -8.31 6.40 -10.53
C ARG A 155 -7.05 5.60 -10.19
N LYS A 156 -5.95 5.76 -10.94
CA LYS A 156 -4.67 5.11 -10.62
C LYS A 156 -4.13 5.54 -9.25
N HIS A 157 -4.25 6.83 -8.91
CA HIS A 157 -3.91 7.30 -7.56
C HIS A 157 -4.78 6.64 -6.48
N ALA A 158 -6.07 6.45 -6.73
CA ALA A 158 -6.98 5.81 -5.79
C ALA A 158 -6.53 4.38 -5.47
N GLU A 159 -6.18 3.60 -6.50
CA GLU A 159 -5.68 2.23 -6.39
C GLU A 159 -4.33 2.20 -5.67
N MET A 160 -3.35 2.95 -6.14
CA MET A 160 -1.99 2.96 -5.56
C MET A 160 -1.98 3.39 -4.09
N LEU A 161 -2.74 4.43 -3.73
CA LEU A 161 -2.77 4.90 -2.35
C LEU A 161 -3.55 3.95 -1.43
N ALA A 162 -4.58 3.28 -1.95
CA ALA A 162 -5.25 2.20 -1.22
C ALA A 162 -4.32 1.01 -1.00
N ASP A 163 -3.57 0.61 -2.04
CA ASP A 163 -2.62 -0.49 -1.98
C ASP A 163 -1.46 -0.22 -1.00
N ALA A 164 -1.04 1.03 -0.89
CA ALA A 164 -0.05 1.47 0.09
C ALA A 164 -0.59 1.54 1.52
N GLY A 165 -1.91 1.51 1.72
CA GLY A 165 -2.54 1.62 3.04
C GLY A 165 -2.64 3.04 3.59
N VAL A 166 -2.68 4.04 2.71
CA VAL A 166 -2.87 5.46 3.07
C VAL A 166 -4.31 5.72 3.48
N ASP A 167 -4.51 6.37 4.63
CA ASP A 167 -5.85 6.60 5.18
C ASP A 167 -6.50 7.87 4.65
N VAL A 168 -5.71 8.91 4.40
CA VAL A 168 -6.22 10.23 4.01
C VAL A 168 -5.24 10.99 3.11
N VAL A 169 -5.78 11.69 2.11
CA VAL A 169 -5.05 12.76 1.42
C VAL A 169 -5.50 14.11 1.96
N ILE A 170 -4.54 14.99 2.23
CA ILE A 170 -4.79 16.34 2.74
C ILE A 170 -4.48 17.34 1.62
N PHE A 171 -5.48 18.08 1.16
CA PHE A 171 -5.31 18.99 0.03
C PHE A 171 -4.56 20.26 0.42
N ASP A 172 -3.61 20.67 -0.44
CA ASP A 172 -2.96 21.97 -0.33
C ASP A 172 -3.88 23.11 -0.78
N ASN A 173 -4.36 23.86 0.21
CA ASN A 173 -5.11 25.09 0.01
C ASN A 173 -4.50 26.24 0.84
N THR A 174 -3.19 26.23 1.01
CA THR A 174 -2.48 27.23 1.83
C THR A 174 -2.28 28.58 1.13
N ASN A 175 -2.66 28.72 -0.15
CA ASN A 175 -2.42 29.89 -0.97
C ASN A 175 -3.66 30.80 -1.09
N GLY A 176 -3.88 31.70 -0.12
CA GLY A 176 -4.91 32.74 -0.25
C GLY A 176 -6.33 32.20 -0.09
N SER A 177 -7.19 32.38 -1.11
CA SER A 177 -8.56 31.83 -1.14
C SER A 177 -8.75 30.72 -2.18
N PHE A 178 -7.65 30.19 -2.75
CA PHE A 178 -7.71 29.18 -3.80
C PHE A 178 -8.08 27.80 -3.24
N LEU A 179 -9.27 27.33 -3.62
CA LEU A 179 -9.79 26.03 -3.22
C LEU A 179 -9.57 24.91 -4.26
N TRP A 180 -9.26 25.24 -5.51
CA TRP A 180 -9.07 24.26 -6.60
C TRP A 180 -10.29 23.34 -6.81
N GLN A 181 -11.49 23.93 -6.77
CA GLN A 181 -12.76 23.20 -6.75
C GLN A 181 -12.96 22.21 -7.89
N ASP A 182 -12.57 22.58 -9.11
CA ASP A 182 -12.68 21.68 -10.26
C ASP A 182 -11.88 20.40 -10.06
N SER A 183 -10.68 20.50 -9.48
CA SER A 183 -9.80 19.36 -9.25
C SER A 183 -10.19 18.50 -8.05
N TYR A 184 -10.54 19.08 -6.90
CA TYR A 184 -11.00 18.23 -5.79
C TYR A 184 -12.35 17.58 -6.13
N THR A 185 -13.21 18.23 -6.93
CA THR A 185 -14.50 17.63 -7.35
C THR A 185 -14.24 16.43 -8.26
N ALA A 186 -13.34 16.58 -9.25
CA ALA A 186 -12.94 15.46 -10.11
C ALA A 186 -12.36 14.29 -9.30
N LEU A 187 -11.53 14.56 -8.29
CA LEU A 187 -10.99 13.54 -7.40
C LEU A 187 -12.09 12.85 -6.59
N MET A 188 -12.96 13.61 -5.92
CA MET A 188 -14.04 13.05 -5.11
C MET A 188 -15.01 12.20 -5.93
N GLU A 189 -15.39 12.65 -7.14
CA GLU A 189 -16.21 11.85 -8.06
C GLU A 189 -15.52 10.54 -8.43
N THR A 190 -14.27 10.60 -8.90
CA THR A 190 -13.52 9.41 -9.33
C THR A 190 -13.26 8.45 -8.18
N TRP A 191 -12.94 8.95 -6.99
CA TRP A 191 -12.64 8.11 -5.83
C TRP A 191 -13.90 7.53 -5.20
N SER A 192 -15.03 8.25 -5.27
CA SER A 192 -16.33 7.71 -4.87
C SER A 192 -16.75 6.57 -5.80
N GLU A 193 -16.55 6.75 -7.11
CA GLU A 193 -16.77 5.69 -8.08
C GLU A 193 -15.83 4.49 -7.83
N ALA A 194 -14.54 4.74 -7.60
CA ALA A 194 -13.58 3.68 -7.33
C ALA A 194 -13.91 2.88 -6.07
N ARG A 195 -14.38 3.57 -5.03
CA ARG A 195 -14.85 2.90 -3.82
C ARG A 195 -16.07 2.02 -4.06
N GLN A 196 -17.04 2.49 -4.84
CA GLN A 196 -18.17 1.67 -5.28
C GLN A 196 -17.76 0.50 -6.19
N GLN A 197 -16.49 0.41 -6.59
CA GLN A 197 -15.92 -0.65 -7.43
C GLN A 197 -14.90 -1.51 -6.68
N GLY A 198 -14.84 -1.39 -5.35
CA GLY A 198 -14.05 -2.26 -4.48
C GLY A 198 -12.71 -1.68 -4.01
N VAL A 199 -12.32 -0.50 -4.51
CA VAL A 199 -11.07 0.15 -4.05
C VAL A 199 -11.29 0.74 -2.66
N HIS A 200 -10.46 0.38 -1.69
CA HIS A 200 -10.49 0.99 -0.36
C HIS A 200 -9.80 2.37 -0.39
N THR A 201 -10.35 3.29 -1.18
CA THR A 201 -9.75 4.60 -1.46
C THR A 201 -9.45 5.38 -0.19
N PRO A 202 -8.39 6.20 -0.16
CA PRO A 202 -8.15 7.10 0.96
C PRO A 202 -9.31 8.08 1.13
N GLN A 203 -9.48 8.57 2.36
CA GLN A 203 -10.37 9.68 2.68
C GLN A 203 -9.71 11.01 2.27
N PHE A 204 -10.42 12.14 2.40
CA PHE A 204 -9.86 13.47 2.17
C PHE A 204 -10.04 14.41 3.37
N ALA A 205 -9.12 15.37 3.48
CA ALA A 205 -9.21 16.54 4.34
C ALA A 205 -8.59 17.76 3.66
N PHE A 206 -8.73 18.95 4.26
CA PHE A 206 -8.20 20.20 3.72
C PHE A 206 -7.17 20.81 4.67
N MET A 207 -6.08 21.33 4.11
CA MET A 207 -5.15 22.22 4.81
C MET A 207 -5.24 23.62 4.24
N LEU A 208 -5.74 24.56 5.05
CA LEU A 208 -5.96 25.96 4.64
C LEU A 208 -4.76 26.85 5.01
N ASN A 209 -4.89 28.17 4.86
CA ASN A 209 -3.82 29.12 5.18
C ASN A 209 -3.18 28.90 6.56
N PHE A 210 -1.90 29.28 6.70
CA PHE A 210 -1.13 29.22 7.96
C PHE A 210 -1.49 30.28 9.01
N SER A 211 -2.60 31.00 8.84
CA SER A 211 -3.06 31.96 9.84
C SER A 211 -4.58 32.18 9.81
N ALA A 212 -5.10 32.76 10.88
CA ALA A 212 -6.47 33.26 10.95
C ALA A 212 -6.57 34.58 10.17
N GLN A 213 -7.22 34.54 9.00
CA GLN A 213 -7.40 35.69 8.12
C GLN A 213 -8.73 35.60 7.37
N ALA A 214 -9.14 36.70 6.73
CA ALA A 214 -10.42 36.79 6.02
C ALA A 214 -10.58 35.69 4.95
N THR A 215 -9.51 35.36 4.22
CA THR A 215 -9.54 34.29 3.22
C THR A 215 -9.72 32.92 3.86
N THR A 216 -9.19 32.67 5.06
CA THR A 216 -9.44 31.42 5.80
C THR A 216 -10.91 31.27 6.17
N ALA A 217 -11.56 32.34 6.62
CA ALA A 217 -12.99 32.35 6.91
C ALA A 217 -13.83 32.11 5.64
N GLU A 218 -13.48 32.77 4.54
CA GLU A 218 -14.12 32.57 3.23
C GLU A 218 -14.01 31.12 2.76
N MET A 219 -12.83 30.52 2.84
CA MET A 219 -12.58 29.13 2.46
C MET A 219 -13.41 28.16 3.30
N LEU A 220 -13.41 28.33 4.63
CA LEU A 220 -14.21 27.51 5.54
C LEU A 220 -15.69 27.55 5.20
N VAL A 221 -16.24 28.76 4.95
CA VAL A 221 -17.63 28.94 4.55
C VAL A 221 -17.93 28.27 3.21
N ASN A 222 -17.04 28.41 2.23
CA ASN A 222 -17.24 27.86 0.88
C ASN A 222 -17.18 26.33 0.88
N ILE A 223 -16.16 25.74 1.51
CA ILE A 223 -16.02 24.28 1.64
C ILE A 223 -17.22 23.71 2.40
N TYR A 224 -17.60 24.33 3.53
CA TYR A 224 -18.74 23.85 4.32
C TYR A 224 -20.03 23.83 3.50
N ARG A 225 -20.34 24.91 2.78
CA ARG A 225 -21.55 25.00 1.97
C ARG A 225 -21.54 24.07 0.75
N ASP A 226 -20.40 23.87 0.12
CA ASP A 226 -20.31 23.09 -1.11
C ASP A 226 -20.34 21.58 -0.86
N ILE A 227 -19.64 21.12 0.18
CA ILE A 227 -19.40 19.70 0.44
C ILE A 227 -20.20 19.24 1.65
N TYR A 228 -19.89 19.80 2.82
CA TYR A 228 -20.27 19.21 4.10
C TYR A 228 -21.74 19.42 4.44
N GLN A 229 -22.26 20.63 4.25
CA GLN A 229 -23.68 20.96 4.45
C GLN A 229 -24.59 20.20 3.48
N GLN A 230 -24.07 19.83 2.30
CA GLN A 230 -24.80 19.06 1.28
C GLN A 230 -24.60 17.55 1.43
N GLU A 231 -23.81 17.11 2.42
CA GLU A 231 -23.41 15.71 2.61
C GLU A 231 -22.79 15.04 1.36
N LYS A 232 -22.14 15.81 0.49
CA LYS A 232 -21.49 15.27 -0.71
C LYS A 232 -20.29 14.41 -0.32
N PHE A 233 -20.19 13.22 -0.90
CA PHE A 233 -19.04 12.31 -0.73
C PHE A 233 -18.76 11.94 0.74
N LYS A 234 -19.83 11.81 1.54
CA LYS A 234 -19.77 11.63 3.00
C LYS A 234 -18.88 10.48 3.45
N ASP A 235 -18.87 9.39 2.70
CA ASP A 235 -18.03 8.22 2.95
C ASP A 235 -16.53 8.54 2.78
N LEU A 236 -16.16 9.51 1.93
CA LEU A 236 -14.78 9.93 1.70
C LEU A 236 -14.27 10.95 2.73
N TRP A 237 -15.08 11.46 3.65
CA TRP A 237 -14.61 12.44 4.64
C TRP A 237 -13.71 11.79 5.68
N PHE A 238 -12.55 12.39 5.97
CA PHE A 238 -11.74 11.96 7.10
C PHE A 238 -12.30 12.52 8.41
N TYR A 239 -12.40 11.66 9.43
CA TYR A 239 -12.92 12.01 10.75
C TYR A 239 -11.80 11.95 11.79
N TRP A 240 -11.74 12.94 12.66
CA TRP A 240 -10.83 13.00 13.81
C TRP A 240 -11.60 13.44 15.05
N ASP A 241 -11.37 12.79 16.19
CA ASP A 241 -12.12 13.03 17.44
C ASP A 241 -13.66 13.02 17.26
N GLY A 242 -14.16 12.16 16.36
CA GLY A 242 -15.58 11.96 16.12
C GLY A 242 -16.26 12.98 15.17
N LYS A 243 -15.54 13.98 14.67
CA LYS A 243 -16.06 14.97 13.71
C LYS A 243 -15.24 15.01 12.42
N PRO A 244 -15.79 15.49 11.30
CA PRO A 244 -14.99 15.75 10.10
C PRO A 244 -13.78 16.62 10.41
N PHE A 245 -12.64 16.27 9.83
CA PHE A 245 -11.35 16.87 10.16
C PHE A 245 -10.97 18.00 9.21
N ILE A 246 -10.38 19.08 9.75
CA ILE A 246 -9.79 20.14 8.92
C ILE A 246 -8.56 20.76 9.59
N MET A 247 -7.52 21.01 8.79
CA MET A 247 -6.34 21.76 9.24
C MET A 247 -6.51 23.25 8.89
N ALA A 248 -6.98 24.04 9.85
CA ALA A 248 -7.31 25.45 9.67
C ALA A 248 -7.31 26.22 11.00
N HIS A 249 -7.25 27.55 10.90
CA HIS A 249 -7.31 28.42 12.07
C HIS A 249 -8.75 28.86 12.37
N GLU A 250 -9.39 28.18 13.32
CA GLU A 250 -10.77 28.44 13.78
C GLU A 250 -11.03 29.90 14.16
N LYS A 251 -10.00 30.61 14.66
CA LYS A 251 -10.07 32.03 15.04
C LYS A 251 -10.38 32.99 13.88
N ALA A 252 -10.35 32.51 12.64
CA ALA A 252 -10.83 33.27 11.49
C ALA A 252 -12.36 33.46 11.53
N LEU A 253 -13.08 32.58 12.23
CA LEU A 253 -14.53 32.58 12.31
C LEU A 253 -15.03 33.39 13.52
N ASN A 254 -16.06 34.21 13.28
CA ASN A 254 -16.77 34.95 14.32
C ASN A 254 -17.90 34.08 14.93
N PRO A 255 -17.81 33.62 16.21
CA PRO A 255 -18.81 32.76 16.83
C PRO A 255 -20.19 33.43 17.02
N ASN A 256 -20.29 34.75 16.90
CA ASN A 256 -21.59 35.45 16.93
C ASN A 256 -22.32 35.42 15.58
N ASN A 257 -21.67 34.95 14.51
CA ASN A 257 -22.32 34.66 13.25
C ASN A 257 -22.83 33.21 13.27
N GLN A 258 -24.13 33.00 13.00
CA GLN A 258 -24.77 31.69 13.12
C GLN A 258 -24.07 30.60 12.27
N LEU A 259 -23.75 30.91 11.01
CA LEU A 259 -23.07 29.95 10.12
C LEU A 259 -21.66 29.63 10.61
N HIS A 260 -20.95 30.63 11.12
CA HIS A 260 -19.62 30.42 11.68
C HIS A 260 -19.65 29.56 12.94
N ALA A 261 -20.64 29.76 13.82
CA ALA A 261 -20.84 28.92 15.00
C ALA A 261 -21.14 27.46 14.60
N GLU A 262 -21.95 27.26 13.56
CA GLU A 262 -22.23 25.94 12.98
C GLU A 262 -20.94 25.27 12.46
N ILE A 263 -20.11 26.00 11.70
CA ILE A 263 -18.83 25.49 11.19
C ILE A 263 -17.86 25.15 12.33
N LEU A 264 -17.77 26.01 13.35
CA LEU A 264 -16.92 25.80 14.53
C LEU A 264 -17.32 24.53 15.29
N GLU A 265 -18.62 24.27 15.39
CA GLU A 265 -19.12 23.04 16.02
C GLU A 265 -18.92 21.84 15.08
N PHE A 266 -19.03 22.00 13.77
CA PHE A 266 -19.02 20.90 12.80
C PHE A 266 -17.69 20.16 12.68
N PHE A 267 -16.55 20.88 12.68
CA PHE A 267 -15.25 20.28 12.43
C PHE A 267 -14.43 20.05 13.71
N THR A 268 -13.57 19.04 13.66
CA THR A 268 -12.37 18.99 14.49
C THR A 268 -11.26 19.80 13.80
N PHE A 269 -10.81 20.88 14.45
CA PHE A 269 -9.75 21.75 13.96
C PHE A 269 -8.38 21.35 14.51
N ARG A 270 -7.35 21.40 13.66
CA ARG A 270 -5.95 21.52 14.06
C ARG A 270 -5.34 22.73 13.36
N ASN A 271 -4.68 23.60 14.10
CA ASN A 271 -3.99 24.76 13.53
C ASN A 271 -2.75 24.30 12.73
N ASN A 272 -2.49 24.96 11.61
CA ASN A 272 -1.31 24.68 10.80
C ASN A 272 -0.06 25.28 11.47
N ASP A 273 0.95 24.46 11.75
CA ASP A 273 2.29 24.96 12.07
C ASP A 273 3.08 25.17 10.77
N PRO A 274 3.44 26.43 10.40
CA PRO A 274 4.19 26.71 9.18
C PRO A 274 5.68 26.36 9.27
N SER A 275 6.22 26.09 10.47
CA SER A 275 7.66 26.00 10.71
C SER A 275 8.17 24.56 10.62
N TYR A 276 9.33 24.39 9.97
CA TYR A 276 10.01 23.09 9.91
C TYR A 276 10.86 22.82 11.15
N PHE A 277 11.09 23.86 11.95
CA PHE A 277 12.06 23.90 13.04
C PHE A 277 11.38 23.97 14.41
N THR A 278 10.06 23.82 14.46
CA THR A 278 9.34 23.80 15.73
C THR A 278 9.82 22.63 16.56
N LYS A 279 10.20 22.91 17.80
CA LYS A 279 10.55 21.87 18.76
C LYS A 279 9.31 21.42 19.50
N THR A 280 9.37 20.20 20.04
CA THR A 280 8.25 19.60 20.78
C THR A 280 7.79 20.50 21.94
N GLU A 281 8.73 21.09 22.68
CA GLU A 281 8.46 22.00 23.80
C GLU A 281 7.86 23.36 23.39
N ASP A 282 8.04 23.75 22.12
CA ASP A 282 7.57 25.02 21.56
C ASP A 282 6.27 24.86 20.75
N ALA A 283 5.84 23.61 20.52
CA ALA A 283 4.64 23.30 19.76
C ALA A 283 3.39 23.88 20.41
N LYS A 284 2.55 24.54 19.62
CA LYS A 284 1.31 25.14 20.13
C LYS A 284 0.27 24.05 20.38
N PRO A 285 -0.54 24.16 21.45
CA PRO A 285 -1.68 23.26 21.64
C PRO A 285 -2.62 23.28 20.42
N ASN A 286 -3.19 22.12 20.11
CA ASN A 286 -4.14 21.95 19.01
C ASN A 286 -3.55 22.38 17.66
N SER A 287 -2.29 22.05 17.41
CA SER A 287 -1.62 22.28 16.12
C SER A 287 -1.04 21.00 15.56
N TRP A 288 -0.99 20.89 14.23
CA TRP A 288 -0.28 19.86 13.49
C TRP A 288 0.74 20.53 12.57
N GLY A 289 1.89 19.88 12.39
CA GLY A 289 2.85 20.25 11.35
C GLY A 289 2.53 19.56 10.03
N TRP A 290 3.04 20.11 8.94
CA TRP A 290 3.00 19.50 7.60
C TRP A 290 4.37 19.02 7.10
N LEU A 291 5.46 19.60 7.63
CA LEU A 291 6.84 19.21 7.37
C LEU A 291 7.71 19.58 8.58
N SER A 292 8.78 18.84 8.83
CA SER A 292 9.77 19.15 9.86
C SER A 292 11.15 18.65 9.46
N THR A 293 12.20 19.30 9.95
CA THR A 293 13.57 18.76 9.88
C THR A 293 13.79 17.75 11.00
N TYR A 294 14.70 16.80 10.81
CA TYR A 294 15.10 15.87 11.86
C TYR A 294 15.81 16.60 13.04
N PRO A 295 15.57 16.21 14.31
CA PRO A 295 14.46 15.35 14.76
C PRO A 295 13.12 16.07 14.65
N GLN A 296 12.08 15.38 14.15
CA GLN A 296 10.78 16.01 13.92
C GLN A 296 10.06 16.39 15.22
N CYS A 297 9.24 17.45 15.16
CA CYS A 297 8.36 17.83 16.25
C CYS A 297 7.34 16.73 16.58
N LYS A 298 7.08 16.49 17.87
CA LYS A 298 5.97 15.67 18.36
C LYS A 298 4.81 16.60 18.71
N TYR A 299 3.75 16.61 17.90
CA TYR A 299 2.61 17.50 18.09
C TYR A 299 1.58 16.92 19.05
N ASN A 300 1.00 17.81 19.88
CA ASN A 300 -0.05 17.52 20.87
C ASN A 300 0.26 16.30 21.75
N VAL A 301 1.44 16.30 22.38
CA VAL A 301 1.83 15.27 23.35
C VAL A 301 0.93 15.38 24.60
N ASP A 302 0.25 14.29 24.95
CA ASP A 302 -0.61 14.26 26.13
C ASP A 302 0.18 14.07 27.44
N GLU A 303 -0.51 14.12 28.57
CA GLU A 303 0.10 13.96 29.91
C GLU A 303 0.76 12.60 30.14
N ASN A 304 0.41 11.58 29.35
CA ASN A 304 0.99 10.24 29.40
C ASN A 304 2.16 10.07 28.41
N GLY A 305 2.49 11.12 27.65
CA GLY A 305 3.53 11.09 26.63
C GLY A 305 3.09 10.55 25.27
N ASN A 306 1.78 10.29 25.06
CA ASN A 306 1.30 9.84 23.76
C ASN A 306 1.36 11.00 22.77
N VAL A 307 1.95 10.75 21.60
CA VAL A 307 2.07 11.73 20.53
C VAL A 307 0.84 11.65 19.63
N GLU A 308 0.22 12.78 19.33
CA GLU A 308 -0.92 12.78 18.40
C GLU A 308 -0.44 12.71 16.95
N GLN A 309 0.50 13.58 16.56
CA GLN A 309 0.94 13.69 15.18
C GLN A 309 2.43 13.97 15.05
N MET A 310 3.05 13.38 14.01
CA MET A 310 4.38 13.74 13.53
C MET A 310 4.39 13.82 12.00
N THR A 311 5.29 14.62 11.45
CA THR A 311 5.47 14.76 10.00
C THR A 311 6.64 13.93 9.50
N VAL A 312 6.59 13.47 8.26
CA VAL A 312 7.71 12.83 7.56
C VAL A 312 7.91 13.53 6.21
N GLY A 313 9.11 14.06 5.98
CA GLY A 313 9.50 14.70 4.72
C GLY A 313 10.37 13.80 3.87
N VAL A 314 10.10 13.74 2.57
CA VAL A 314 10.98 13.06 1.60
C VAL A 314 12.29 13.84 1.41
N ALA A 315 12.15 15.16 1.28
CA ALA A 315 13.21 16.16 1.25
C ALA A 315 12.65 17.46 1.85
N GLN A 316 13.50 18.42 2.21
CA GLN A 316 13.10 19.72 2.74
C GLN A 316 13.86 20.85 2.06
N ASN A 317 13.14 21.90 1.66
CA ASN A 317 13.69 23.18 1.22
C ASN A 317 14.24 24.00 2.41
N ALA A 318 15.18 23.38 3.11
CA ALA A 318 15.80 23.87 4.32
C ALA A 318 17.27 23.44 4.36
N THR A 319 18.07 24.19 5.12
CA THR A 319 19.29 23.69 5.75
C THR A 319 18.95 23.29 7.18
N THR A 320 19.94 22.81 7.95
CA THR A 320 19.76 22.52 9.38
C THR A 320 19.36 23.72 10.25
N THR A 321 19.37 24.95 9.71
CA THR A 321 19.15 26.18 10.50
C THR A 321 18.15 27.16 9.90
N LYS A 322 17.77 27.03 8.63
CA LYS A 322 16.90 27.99 7.95
C LYS A 322 16.29 27.42 6.67
N LEU A 323 15.22 28.04 6.18
CA LEU A 323 14.70 27.79 4.84
C LEU A 323 15.70 28.23 3.76
N THR A 324 15.72 27.52 2.64
CA THR A 324 16.54 27.82 1.45
C THR A 324 15.89 27.20 0.21
N ALA A 325 16.13 27.75 -0.97
CA ALA A 325 15.63 27.15 -2.21
C ALA A 325 16.13 25.69 -2.34
N MET A 326 15.37 24.82 -3.00
CA MET A 326 15.77 23.42 -3.25
C MET A 326 17.05 23.31 -4.08
N ASN A 327 17.34 24.29 -4.95
CA ASN A 327 18.62 24.40 -5.64
C ASN A 327 19.69 25.17 -4.83
N GLY A 328 19.47 25.41 -3.54
CA GLY A 328 20.42 26.08 -2.65
C GLY A 328 21.64 25.21 -2.31
N LYS A 329 22.40 25.67 -1.31
CA LYS A 329 23.54 24.94 -0.74
C LYS A 329 23.12 24.27 0.57
N ASN A 330 23.66 23.07 0.82
CA ASN A 330 23.41 22.29 2.05
C ASN A 330 21.92 22.05 2.31
N VAL A 331 21.16 21.85 1.22
CA VAL A 331 19.73 21.54 1.27
C VAL A 331 19.55 20.11 1.78
N LEU A 332 18.53 19.87 2.59
CA LEU A 332 18.18 18.53 3.07
C LEU A 332 17.45 17.76 1.95
N GLY A 333 18.20 17.26 0.97
CA GLY A 333 17.70 16.47 -0.15
C GLY A 333 17.36 15.02 0.24
N ARG A 334 16.95 14.22 -0.75
CA ARG A 334 16.60 12.80 -0.56
C ARG A 334 17.75 11.96 0.00
N SER A 335 19.00 12.29 -0.37
CA SER A 335 20.19 11.58 0.09
C SER A 335 20.72 12.06 1.43
N TYR A 336 20.12 13.09 2.04
CA TYR A 336 20.55 13.62 3.33
C TYR A 336 20.28 12.62 4.46
N GLY A 337 21.27 12.43 5.34
CA GLY A 337 21.11 11.71 6.61
C GLY A 337 21.76 12.49 7.73
N HIS A 338 20.99 12.83 8.77
CA HIS A 338 21.51 13.50 9.95
C HIS A 338 22.44 12.57 10.73
N ASP A 339 23.56 13.11 11.22
CA ASP A 339 24.57 12.38 12.01
C ASP A 339 25.08 11.07 11.38
N GLY A 340 25.19 11.03 10.05
CA GLY A 340 25.70 9.86 9.33
C GLY A 340 24.75 8.66 9.38
N TYR A 341 23.44 8.92 9.50
CA TYR A 341 22.41 7.89 9.50
C TYR A 341 22.54 6.93 8.31
N TYR A 342 22.29 5.66 8.61
CA TYR A 342 22.29 4.57 7.65
C TYR A 342 21.22 3.55 8.03
N TYR A 343 20.80 2.75 7.06
CA TYR A 343 19.99 1.57 7.27
C TYR A 343 20.51 0.40 6.43
N THR A 344 20.06 -0.81 6.73
CA THR A 344 20.50 -2.02 6.04
C THR A 344 19.32 -2.88 5.62
N TYR A 345 19.48 -3.59 4.51
CA TYR A 345 18.57 -4.66 4.11
C TYR A 345 19.36 -5.78 3.43
N THR A 346 18.79 -6.98 3.35
CA THR A 346 19.42 -8.09 2.64
C THR A 346 18.80 -8.24 1.26
N TYR A 347 19.63 -8.36 0.24
CA TYR A 347 19.21 -8.65 -1.12
C TYR A 347 20.17 -9.66 -1.74
N ARG A 348 19.62 -10.75 -2.30
CA ARG A 348 20.37 -11.83 -2.95
C ARG A 348 21.52 -12.39 -2.09
N GLY A 349 21.22 -12.58 -0.79
CA GLY A 349 22.17 -13.11 0.20
C GLY A 349 23.26 -12.13 0.64
N LYS A 350 23.20 -10.86 0.22
CA LYS A 350 24.15 -9.81 0.60
C LYS A 350 23.47 -8.75 1.44
N GLU A 351 24.15 -8.32 2.50
CA GLU A 351 23.76 -7.12 3.24
C GLU A 351 24.11 -5.88 2.41
N ILE A 352 23.12 -5.03 2.18
CA ILE A 352 23.26 -3.72 1.55
C ILE A 352 23.23 -2.67 2.65
N VAL A 353 24.28 -1.86 2.73
CA VAL A 353 24.39 -0.74 3.67
C VAL A 353 24.09 0.56 2.92
N VAL A 354 23.01 1.23 3.31
CA VAL A 354 22.56 2.48 2.70
C VAL A 354 22.93 3.65 3.59
N ASN A 355 23.81 4.51 3.10
CA ASN A 355 24.18 5.78 3.71
C ASN A 355 24.41 6.83 2.60
N SER A 356 24.71 8.07 2.94
CA SER A 356 24.83 9.15 1.95
C SER A 356 25.96 8.95 0.92
N ASP A 357 26.92 8.05 1.18
CA ASP A 357 28.02 7.71 0.28
C ASP A 357 27.68 6.58 -0.71
N ILE A 358 26.52 5.93 -0.60
CA ILE A 358 26.11 4.88 -1.54
C ILE A 358 25.98 5.47 -2.96
N PRO A 359 26.47 4.77 -4.01
CA PRO A 359 26.26 5.21 -5.38
C PRO A 359 24.78 5.43 -5.69
N ASN A 360 24.45 6.55 -6.34
CA ASN A 360 23.07 6.98 -6.61
C ASN A 360 22.19 7.07 -5.35
N SER A 361 22.74 7.56 -4.24
CA SER A 361 22.05 7.73 -2.95
C SER A 361 20.65 8.40 -3.04
N LYS A 362 20.43 9.27 -4.04
CA LYS A 362 19.11 9.86 -4.39
C LYS A 362 17.99 8.83 -4.61
N LEU A 363 18.31 7.57 -4.93
CA LEU A 363 17.32 6.50 -5.16
C LEU A 363 16.81 5.87 -3.86
N TYR A 364 17.59 5.96 -2.77
CA TYR A 364 17.39 5.16 -1.56
C TYR A 364 16.61 5.88 -0.44
N GLY A 365 16.27 7.16 -0.62
CA GLY A 365 15.45 7.92 0.32
C GLY A 365 15.96 7.91 1.76
N ILE A 366 17.21 8.28 1.97
CA ILE A 366 17.87 8.25 3.29
C ILE A 366 17.16 9.19 4.26
N ASN A 367 16.83 10.41 3.80
CA ASN A 367 16.12 11.40 4.61
C ASN A 367 14.70 10.93 4.96
N LEU A 368 14.03 10.29 4.00
CA LEU A 368 12.71 9.69 4.19
C LEU A 368 12.77 8.56 5.24
N GLN A 369 13.75 7.68 5.12
CA GLN A 369 13.89 6.52 6.00
C GLN A 369 14.22 6.92 7.44
N GLN A 370 15.14 7.87 7.64
CA GLN A 370 15.47 8.38 8.96
C GLN A 370 14.26 9.01 9.65
N GLN A 371 13.47 9.78 8.91
CA GLN A 371 12.29 10.42 9.45
C GLN A 371 11.18 9.43 9.79
N PHE A 372 10.99 8.39 8.97
CA PHE A 372 10.06 7.31 9.30
C PHE A 372 10.52 6.53 10.53
N ASP A 373 11.80 6.16 10.62
CA ASP A 373 12.33 5.42 11.76
C ASP A 373 12.12 6.20 13.07
N TYR A 374 12.41 7.50 13.06
CA TYR A 374 12.14 8.35 14.22
C TYR A 374 10.65 8.47 14.53
N ALA A 375 9.79 8.62 13.51
CA ALA A 375 8.35 8.68 13.74
C ALA A 375 7.82 7.36 14.31
N ILE A 376 8.24 6.21 13.80
CA ILE A 376 7.85 4.88 14.27
C ILE A 376 8.32 4.64 15.70
N GLU A 377 9.55 5.04 16.05
CA GLU A 377 10.07 4.96 17.42
C GLU A 377 9.20 5.74 18.43
N ASN A 378 8.61 6.86 17.99
CA ASN A 378 7.78 7.72 18.82
C ASN A 378 6.28 7.38 18.77
N ASP A 379 5.89 6.42 17.94
CA ASP A 379 4.55 5.84 17.82
C ASP A 379 3.38 6.85 17.89
N PRO A 380 3.37 7.92 17.07
CA PRO A 380 2.27 8.88 17.07
C PRO A 380 0.97 8.20 16.61
N LYS A 381 -0.19 8.80 16.90
CA LYS A 381 -1.47 8.33 16.33
C LYS A 381 -1.58 8.59 14.83
N PHE A 382 -0.92 9.64 14.34
CA PHE A 382 -0.95 10.07 12.95
C PHE A 382 0.45 10.41 12.42
N ILE A 383 0.81 9.88 11.24
CA ILE A 383 1.98 10.33 10.48
C ILE A 383 1.50 11.09 9.24
N PHE A 384 1.94 12.34 9.09
CA PHE A 384 1.66 13.15 7.90
C PHE A 384 2.88 13.19 6.98
N VAL A 385 2.78 12.56 5.82
CA VAL A 385 3.88 12.42 4.87
C VAL A 385 3.79 13.50 3.79
N THR A 386 4.91 14.15 3.53
CA THR A 386 5.05 15.18 2.51
C THR A 386 6.02 14.71 1.42
N GLY A 387 5.53 14.36 0.22
CA GLY A 387 4.12 14.26 -0.16
C GLY A 387 3.90 13.45 -1.45
N TRP A 388 2.66 13.43 -1.93
CA TRP A 388 2.26 12.77 -3.18
C TRP A 388 1.87 13.82 -4.21
N ASN A 389 2.42 13.75 -5.43
CA ASN A 389 2.14 14.54 -6.63
C ASN A 389 2.56 16.01 -6.66
N GLU A 390 3.52 16.45 -5.85
CA GLU A 390 4.04 17.82 -5.95
C GLU A 390 5.08 17.96 -7.07
N TRP A 391 4.61 17.91 -8.32
CA TRP A 391 5.52 17.97 -9.47
C TRP A 391 6.10 19.36 -9.74
N VAL A 392 5.47 20.40 -9.21
CA VAL A 392 5.73 21.78 -9.61
C VAL A 392 6.94 22.38 -8.89
N ALA A 393 7.94 22.79 -9.67
CA ALA A 393 9.09 23.58 -9.24
C ALA A 393 8.88 25.05 -9.63
N ILE A 394 8.54 25.91 -8.67
CA ILE A 394 8.34 27.34 -8.95
C ILE A 394 9.71 28.04 -8.98
N ARG A 395 10.05 28.58 -10.15
CA ARG A 395 11.32 29.24 -10.42
C ARG A 395 11.22 30.76 -10.31
N PHE A 396 12.03 31.37 -9.45
CA PHE A 396 12.15 32.81 -9.22
C PHE A 396 13.52 33.35 -9.65
N GLU A 397 13.63 34.67 -9.82
CA GLU A 397 14.93 35.33 -10.00
C GLU A 397 15.81 35.19 -8.75
N GLU A 398 15.18 35.31 -7.58
CA GLU A 398 15.76 35.01 -6.28
C GLU A 398 14.69 34.40 -5.37
N TRP A 399 15.04 33.39 -4.60
CA TRP A 399 14.21 32.88 -3.51
C TRP A 399 15.07 32.45 -2.32
N GLY A 400 14.71 32.87 -1.11
CA GLY A 400 15.48 32.54 0.09
C GLY A 400 16.95 32.98 0.05
N GLY A 401 17.26 34.04 -0.72
CA GLY A 401 18.63 34.50 -0.97
C GLY A 401 19.44 33.64 -1.96
N VAL A 402 18.78 32.72 -2.68
CA VAL A 402 19.39 31.89 -3.73
C VAL A 402 19.03 32.49 -5.10
N PRO A 403 20.02 32.93 -5.90
CA PRO A 403 19.80 33.34 -7.29
C PRO A 403 19.27 32.17 -8.12
N ASN A 404 18.36 32.45 -9.05
CA ASN A 404 17.64 31.41 -9.79
C ASN A 404 16.90 30.42 -8.87
N GLY A 405 16.41 30.90 -7.73
CA GLY A 405 15.87 30.04 -6.68
C GLY A 405 14.63 29.26 -7.13
N MET A 406 14.65 27.94 -6.96
CA MET A 406 13.46 27.08 -7.05
C MET A 406 13.00 26.72 -5.64
N ALA A 407 11.81 27.18 -5.26
CA ALA A 407 11.38 27.22 -3.86
C ALA A 407 11.25 25.82 -3.23
N ASP A 408 10.31 25.03 -3.73
CA ASP A 408 9.83 23.82 -3.03
C ASP A 408 10.28 22.50 -3.69
N GLN A 409 10.65 22.55 -4.97
CA GLN A 409 11.06 21.41 -5.80
C GLN A 409 12.18 21.84 -6.75
N PHE A 410 13.03 20.92 -7.21
CA PHE A 410 14.08 21.23 -8.18
C PHE A 410 14.36 20.09 -9.17
N ASN A 411 14.91 18.97 -8.72
CA ASN A 411 15.32 17.85 -9.57
C ASN A 411 15.20 16.51 -8.83
N ASP A 412 15.72 15.40 -9.36
CA ASP A 412 15.59 14.09 -8.70
C ASP A 412 16.03 14.09 -7.23
N GLU A 413 17.14 14.75 -6.90
CA GLU A 413 17.70 14.78 -5.53
C GLU A 413 16.94 15.75 -4.61
N TYR A 414 16.61 16.94 -5.12
CA TYR A 414 16.06 18.04 -4.33
C TYR A 414 14.58 18.25 -4.62
N SER A 415 13.80 17.20 -4.42
CA SER A 415 12.35 17.19 -4.60
C SER A 415 11.68 16.27 -3.57
N ARG A 416 10.46 16.60 -3.15
CA ARG A 416 9.75 15.94 -2.03
C ARG A 416 8.57 15.05 -2.44
N ASP A 417 8.48 14.72 -3.72
CA ASP A 417 7.40 13.91 -4.30
C ASP A 417 7.69 12.40 -4.25
N ILE A 418 6.65 11.60 -4.00
CA ILE A 418 6.69 10.13 -3.96
C ILE A 418 6.07 9.50 -5.21
N GLU A 419 5.25 10.22 -5.96
CA GLU A 419 4.59 9.66 -7.15
C GLU A 419 5.64 9.13 -8.15
N PRO A 420 5.44 7.93 -8.74
CA PRO A 420 6.44 7.37 -9.63
C PRO A 420 6.78 8.28 -10.82
N SER A 421 8.07 8.33 -11.14
CA SER A 421 8.60 9.15 -12.23
C SER A 421 9.07 8.30 -13.41
N LYS A 422 9.09 8.88 -14.62
CA LYS A 422 9.80 8.30 -15.77
C LYS A 422 11.32 8.45 -15.70
N GLY A 423 11.81 9.22 -14.74
CA GLY A 423 13.24 9.38 -14.48
C GLY A 423 13.84 8.24 -13.67
N ASP A 424 15.05 8.45 -13.18
CA ASP A 424 15.82 7.43 -12.45
C ASP A 424 15.12 6.95 -11.17
N LEU A 425 14.26 7.78 -10.56
CA LEU A 425 13.60 7.44 -9.29
C LEU A 425 12.57 6.31 -9.44
N LYS A 426 12.01 6.12 -10.64
CA LYS A 426 11.00 5.09 -10.96
C LYS A 426 9.91 5.04 -9.88
N ASP A 427 9.60 3.86 -9.35
CA ASP A 427 8.65 3.60 -8.26
C ASP A 427 9.32 3.30 -6.91
N HIS A 428 10.62 3.60 -6.75
CA HIS A 428 11.37 3.30 -5.53
C HIS A 428 10.78 3.99 -4.28
N TYR A 429 10.37 5.24 -4.41
CA TYR A 429 9.77 5.98 -3.29
C TYR A 429 8.38 5.47 -2.93
N TYR A 430 7.63 4.95 -3.91
CA TYR A 430 6.33 4.34 -3.67
C TYR A 430 6.46 3.08 -2.81
N TYR A 431 7.36 2.14 -3.14
CA TYR A 431 7.56 0.95 -2.30
C TYR A 431 8.23 1.26 -0.97
N GLN A 432 9.06 2.30 -0.90
CA GLN A 432 9.58 2.77 0.39
C GLN A 432 8.46 3.32 1.29
N LEU A 433 7.47 4.02 0.71
CA LEU A 433 6.28 4.44 1.44
C LEU A 433 5.47 3.23 1.92
N VAL A 434 5.16 2.28 1.04
CA VAL A 434 4.40 1.06 1.37
C VAL A 434 5.07 0.32 2.53
N GLU A 435 6.38 0.11 2.46
CA GLU A 435 7.14 -0.59 3.50
C GLU A 435 7.05 0.10 4.86
N ASN A 436 7.25 1.43 4.89
CA ASN A 436 7.19 2.17 6.14
C ASN A 436 5.77 2.23 6.72
N ILE A 437 4.74 2.25 5.87
CA ILE A 437 3.35 2.13 6.32
C ILE A 437 3.11 0.76 6.96
N ARG A 438 3.60 -0.33 6.35
CA ARG A 438 3.51 -1.68 6.95
C ARG A 438 4.22 -1.77 8.29
N ARG A 439 5.43 -1.22 8.42
CA ARG A 439 6.16 -1.16 9.70
C ARG A 439 5.42 -0.38 10.78
N TYR A 440 4.71 0.68 10.40
CA TYR A 440 3.99 1.53 11.34
C TYR A 440 2.61 0.97 11.73
N LYS A 441 1.85 0.46 10.75
CA LYS A 441 0.45 0.01 10.92
C LYS A 441 0.30 -1.50 11.09
N GLY A 442 1.32 -2.30 10.80
CA GLY A 442 1.19 -3.76 10.69
C GLY A 442 0.42 -4.17 9.42
N VAL A 443 0.20 -5.48 9.26
CA VAL A 443 -0.53 -6.04 8.11
C VAL A 443 -1.53 -7.12 8.52
N SER A 444 -2.44 -7.48 7.63
CA SER A 444 -3.34 -8.61 7.81
C SER A 444 -2.58 -9.94 7.81
N LYS A 445 -3.07 -10.90 8.58
CA LYS A 445 -2.50 -12.25 8.61
C LYS A 445 -2.77 -12.93 7.26
N PRO A 446 -1.74 -13.45 6.56
CA PRO A 446 -1.94 -14.23 5.35
C PRO A 446 -2.84 -15.44 5.63
N GLU A 447 -3.74 -15.74 4.70
CA GLU A 447 -4.56 -16.94 4.78
C GLU A 447 -3.76 -18.18 4.37
N GLU A 448 -3.84 -19.24 5.17
CA GLU A 448 -3.39 -20.57 4.73
C GLU A 448 -4.48 -21.23 3.91
N ILE A 449 -4.24 -21.37 2.62
CA ILE A 449 -5.23 -21.87 1.67
C ILE A 449 -5.27 -23.40 1.72
N ASP A 450 -6.48 -23.98 1.65
CA ASP A 450 -6.67 -25.39 1.32
C ASP A 450 -6.84 -25.52 -0.19
N ALA A 451 -5.73 -25.78 -0.88
CA ALA A 451 -5.64 -25.75 -2.34
C ALA A 451 -5.31 -27.11 -2.96
N TYR A 452 -5.25 -28.19 -2.17
CA TYR A 452 -4.92 -29.51 -2.69
C TYR A 452 -6.13 -30.15 -3.35
N LYS A 453 -6.22 -29.98 -4.66
CA LYS A 453 -7.33 -30.43 -5.47
C LYS A 453 -6.89 -30.58 -6.91
N LYS A 454 -7.11 -31.77 -7.45
CA LYS A 454 -7.00 -31.99 -8.89
C LYS A 454 -8.13 -31.28 -9.61
N ILE A 455 -7.78 -30.46 -10.59
CA ILE A 455 -8.74 -29.76 -11.45
C ILE A 455 -8.71 -30.36 -12.85
N ASP A 456 -9.88 -30.62 -13.43
CA ASP A 456 -9.99 -30.83 -14.87
C ASP A 456 -10.27 -29.49 -15.52
N ILE A 457 -9.25 -28.87 -16.13
CA ILE A 457 -9.39 -27.56 -16.75
C ILE A 457 -10.41 -27.53 -17.91
N PHE A 458 -10.81 -28.67 -18.47
CA PHE A 458 -11.90 -28.74 -19.46
C PHE A 458 -13.27 -29.02 -18.82
N GLY A 459 -13.29 -29.45 -17.56
CA GLY A 459 -14.46 -29.74 -16.74
C GLY A 459 -15.14 -28.49 -16.18
N ASP A 460 -16.25 -28.69 -15.47
CA ASP A 460 -17.11 -27.61 -14.96
C ASP A 460 -16.40 -26.64 -13.99
N LEU A 461 -16.72 -25.35 -14.06
CA LEU A 461 -16.06 -24.33 -13.22
C LEU A 461 -16.41 -24.44 -11.73
N SER A 462 -17.50 -25.14 -11.36
CA SER A 462 -17.87 -25.41 -9.96
C SER A 462 -16.81 -26.19 -9.17
N GLN A 463 -15.85 -26.81 -9.86
CA GLN A 463 -14.67 -27.42 -9.23
C GLN A 463 -13.84 -26.41 -8.42
N TRP A 464 -13.97 -25.11 -8.71
CA TRP A 464 -13.25 -24.02 -8.05
C TRP A 464 -14.02 -23.35 -6.90
N ASP A 465 -15.29 -23.70 -6.66
CA ASP A 465 -16.17 -22.95 -5.75
C ASP A 465 -15.67 -22.91 -4.30
N ASP A 466 -14.95 -23.96 -3.87
CA ASP A 466 -14.34 -24.11 -2.54
C ASP A 466 -12.87 -23.65 -2.46
N ILE A 467 -12.27 -23.26 -3.59
CA ILE A 467 -10.89 -22.76 -3.63
C ILE A 467 -10.87 -21.26 -3.32
N ALA A 468 -10.00 -20.86 -2.39
CA ALA A 468 -9.83 -19.47 -1.99
C ALA A 468 -9.45 -18.57 -3.19
N SER A 469 -9.87 -17.31 -3.11
CA SER A 469 -9.74 -16.35 -4.20
C SER A 469 -8.71 -15.27 -3.88
N PHE A 470 -7.90 -14.93 -4.87
CA PHE A 470 -7.08 -13.73 -4.90
C PHE A 470 -7.85 -12.68 -5.69
N ASN A 471 -8.60 -11.83 -4.98
CA ASN A 471 -9.45 -10.81 -5.62
C ASN A 471 -8.64 -9.57 -5.98
N HIS A 472 -9.13 -8.85 -6.99
CA HIS A 472 -8.62 -7.57 -7.46
C HIS A 472 -9.79 -6.62 -7.75
N TYR A 473 -9.48 -5.33 -7.94
CA TYR A 473 -10.48 -4.31 -8.22
C TYR A 473 -11.15 -4.55 -9.57
N ILE A 474 -12.42 -4.12 -9.69
CA ILE A 474 -13.16 -4.17 -10.95
C ILE A 474 -13.28 -2.78 -11.57
N LYS A 475 -13.62 -2.77 -12.85
CA LYS A 475 -13.81 -1.58 -13.67
C LYS A 475 -12.57 -0.68 -13.64
N ASN A 476 -11.40 -1.31 -13.75
CA ASN A 476 -10.14 -0.60 -13.92
C ASN A 476 -10.22 0.27 -15.20
N THR A 477 -9.50 1.40 -15.23
CA THR A 477 -9.81 2.49 -16.19
C THR A 477 -9.74 2.07 -17.66
N TRP A 478 -10.88 2.11 -18.36
CA TRP A 478 -11.04 1.63 -19.73
C TRP A 478 -10.41 2.50 -20.83
N GLU A 479 -10.59 3.82 -20.73
CA GLU A 479 -10.06 4.76 -21.72
C GLU A 479 -9.54 6.02 -21.01
N ARG A 480 -8.45 6.57 -21.51
CA ARG A 480 -7.95 7.91 -21.23
C ARG A 480 -8.06 8.74 -22.50
N ASN A 481 -8.63 9.93 -22.41
CA ASN A 481 -8.58 10.93 -23.47
C ASN A 481 -8.68 12.33 -22.86
N ASP A 482 -7.62 12.69 -22.13
CA ASP A 482 -7.62 13.85 -21.25
C ASP A 482 -6.51 14.83 -21.60
N ARG A 483 -6.77 16.11 -21.30
CA ARG A 483 -5.78 17.17 -21.45
C ARG A 483 -4.86 17.19 -20.25
N GLY A 484 -3.56 17.16 -20.53
CA GLY A 484 -2.55 17.54 -19.55
C GLY A 484 -2.32 19.05 -19.56
N TYR A 485 -1.13 19.45 -19.12
CA TYR A 485 -0.67 20.83 -19.26
C TYR A 485 -0.62 21.26 -20.74
N LEU A 486 -1.20 22.44 -21.05
CA LEU A 486 -1.46 23.09 -22.36
C LEU A 486 -1.10 22.33 -23.66
N THR A 487 0.16 21.93 -23.82
CA THR A 487 0.69 21.29 -25.04
C THR A 487 0.54 19.77 -25.04
N LYS A 488 -0.10 19.18 -24.03
CA LYS A 488 -0.18 17.73 -23.82
C LYS A 488 -1.63 17.24 -23.86
N THR A 489 -1.82 16.13 -24.54
CA THR A 489 -3.05 15.35 -24.52
C THR A 489 -2.64 13.90 -24.44
N TYR A 490 -3.25 13.15 -23.54
CA TYR A 490 -2.93 11.76 -23.27
C TYR A 490 -4.09 10.88 -23.71
N LYS A 491 -3.75 9.82 -24.46
CA LYS A 491 -4.70 8.82 -24.91
C LYS A 491 -4.21 7.44 -24.52
N ASN A 492 -5.12 6.61 -24.04
CA ASN A 492 -4.85 5.22 -23.73
C ASN A 492 -6.16 4.44 -23.84
N ASP A 493 -6.24 3.46 -24.72
CA ASP A 493 -7.38 2.57 -24.96
C ASP A 493 -6.96 1.10 -24.88
N THR A 494 -5.91 0.81 -24.10
CA THR A 494 -5.29 -0.52 -24.01
C THR A 494 -6.04 -1.47 -23.08
N MET A 495 -7.00 -1.00 -22.29
CA MET A 495 -7.81 -1.87 -21.44
C MET A 495 -8.72 -2.76 -22.28
N ARG A 496 -8.73 -4.07 -22.01
CA ARG A 496 -9.62 -5.01 -22.73
C ARG A 496 -10.09 -6.21 -21.91
N ASN A 497 -9.29 -6.69 -20.95
CA ASN A 497 -9.64 -7.78 -20.04
C ASN A 497 -9.52 -7.30 -18.60
N ASP A 498 -10.64 -7.00 -17.94
CA ASP A 498 -10.72 -6.47 -16.56
C ASP A 498 -10.65 -7.60 -15.53
N ILE A 499 -9.46 -7.83 -14.97
CA ILE A 499 -9.14 -8.96 -14.10
C ILE A 499 -9.70 -8.70 -12.70
N ARG A 500 -10.67 -9.52 -12.29
CA ARG A 500 -11.32 -9.39 -10.97
C ARG A 500 -10.86 -10.41 -9.95
N ARG A 501 -10.38 -11.57 -10.40
CA ARG A 501 -10.12 -12.71 -9.51
C ARG A 501 -9.16 -13.71 -10.11
N ALA A 502 -8.26 -14.23 -9.29
CA ALA A 502 -7.51 -15.45 -9.55
C ALA A 502 -7.75 -16.52 -8.48
N LYS A 503 -7.54 -17.79 -8.85
CA LYS A 503 -7.51 -18.93 -7.93
C LYS A 503 -6.38 -19.86 -8.31
N VAL A 504 -5.87 -20.59 -7.33
CA VAL A 504 -4.77 -21.55 -7.51
C VAL A 504 -5.10 -22.83 -6.75
N ALA A 505 -4.95 -23.96 -7.43
CA ALA A 505 -5.05 -25.30 -6.86
C ALA A 505 -3.83 -26.13 -7.29
N PHE A 506 -3.54 -27.23 -6.59
CA PHE A 506 -2.46 -28.14 -6.97
C PHE A 506 -2.80 -29.59 -6.64
N ASP A 507 -2.14 -30.52 -7.31
CA ASP A 507 -2.13 -31.95 -6.96
C ASP A 507 -0.68 -32.47 -6.86
N GLU A 508 -0.48 -33.79 -6.88
CA GLU A 508 0.85 -34.40 -6.79
C GLU A 508 1.76 -34.01 -7.97
N ASN A 509 1.19 -33.63 -9.11
CA ASN A 509 1.92 -33.47 -10.37
C ASN A 509 1.81 -32.06 -10.96
N ASN A 510 0.72 -31.33 -10.72
CA ASN A 510 0.39 -30.09 -11.42
C ASN A 510 -0.02 -28.97 -10.47
N ILE A 511 0.16 -27.74 -10.96
CA ILE A 511 -0.46 -26.53 -10.43
C ILE A 511 -1.48 -26.06 -11.46
N TYR A 512 -2.66 -25.71 -10.97
CA TYR A 512 -3.79 -25.22 -11.73
C TYR A 512 -3.99 -23.75 -11.42
N PHE A 513 -4.00 -22.92 -12.46
CA PHE A 513 -4.31 -21.51 -12.35
C PHE A 513 -5.67 -21.23 -12.97
N TYR A 514 -6.43 -20.36 -12.32
CA TYR A 514 -7.69 -19.82 -12.79
C TYR A 514 -7.58 -18.29 -12.72
N VAL A 515 -7.99 -17.61 -13.79
CA VAL A 515 -8.17 -16.16 -13.79
C VAL A 515 -9.51 -15.82 -14.44
N GLU A 516 -10.22 -14.89 -13.82
CA GLU A 516 -11.55 -14.46 -14.20
C GLU A 516 -11.56 -12.95 -14.45
N THR A 517 -12.18 -12.57 -15.56
CA THR A 517 -12.43 -11.19 -15.93
C THR A 517 -13.88 -10.78 -15.69
N VAL A 518 -14.16 -9.48 -15.65
CA VAL A 518 -15.54 -8.95 -15.51
C VAL A 518 -16.39 -9.32 -16.73
N ASP A 519 -15.84 -9.11 -17.92
CA ASP A 519 -16.45 -9.44 -19.21
C ASP A 519 -15.78 -10.66 -19.84
N ASN A 520 -16.35 -11.19 -20.93
CA ASN A 520 -15.76 -12.31 -21.68
C ASN A 520 -14.34 -11.98 -22.17
N LEU A 521 -13.47 -12.98 -22.13
CA LEU A 521 -12.07 -12.82 -22.55
C LEU A 521 -11.97 -12.47 -24.04
N THR A 522 -11.05 -11.57 -24.37
CA THR A 522 -10.69 -11.29 -25.76
C THR A 522 -9.98 -12.49 -26.43
N PRO A 523 -9.84 -12.51 -27.77
CA PRO A 523 -9.21 -13.64 -28.45
C PRO A 523 -7.76 -13.91 -28.02
N HIS A 524 -7.41 -15.19 -27.82
CA HIS A 524 -6.05 -15.63 -27.46
C HIS A 524 -4.97 -15.27 -28.50
N THR A 525 -5.37 -14.87 -29.71
CA THR A 525 -4.48 -14.42 -30.78
C THR A 525 -4.01 -12.98 -30.61
N ASP A 526 -4.61 -12.21 -29.71
CA ASP A 526 -4.25 -10.82 -29.50
C ASP A 526 -2.90 -10.71 -28.80
N PRO A 527 -1.98 -9.82 -29.22
CA PRO A 527 -0.68 -9.67 -28.55
C PRO A 527 -0.81 -9.39 -27.05
N ALA A 528 0.16 -9.87 -26.27
CA ALA A 528 0.21 -9.69 -24.82
C ALA A 528 -1.07 -10.13 -24.07
N TRP A 529 -1.74 -11.16 -24.56
CA TRP A 529 -2.99 -11.66 -23.98
C TRP A 529 -2.76 -12.46 -22.69
N MET A 530 -3.37 -11.98 -21.59
CA MET A 530 -3.46 -12.68 -20.30
C MET A 530 -2.15 -13.36 -19.88
N ARG A 531 -1.07 -12.59 -19.72
CA ARG A 531 0.23 -13.06 -19.27
C ARG A 531 0.20 -13.39 -17.77
N LEU A 532 0.64 -14.60 -17.42
CA LEU A 532 0.84 -15.03 -16.04
C LEU A 532 2.34 -15.00 -15.74
N PHE A 533 2.74 -14.24 -14.73
CA PHE A 533 4.11 -14.18 -14.23
C PHE A 533 4.21 -14.95 -12.91
N ILE A 534 5.26 -15.74 -12.72
CA ILE A 534 5.46 -16.61 -11.56
C ILE A 534 6.91 -16.48 -11.07
N ASP A 535 7.06 -16.35 -9.76
CA ASP A 535 8.33 -16.35 -9.03
C ASP A 535 8.26 -17.44 -7.95
N THR A 536 9.12 -18.45 -8.04
CA THR A 536 9.04 -19.67 -7.22
C THR A 536 10.06 -19.74 -6.09
N MET A 537 11.13 -18.95 -6.18
CA MET A 537 12.21 -18.97 -5.19
C MET A 537 12.77 -17.57 -4.94
N PRO A 538 13.17 -17.26 -3.69
CA PRO A 538 13.91 -16.04 -3.42
C PRO A 538 15.16 -15.94 -4.31
N ALA A 539 15.35 -14.77 -4.92
CA ALA A 539 16.50 -14.54 -5.77
C ALA A 539 17.82 -14.74 -5.02
N THR A 540 18.75 -15.43 -5.69
CA THR A 540 20.12 -15.66 -5.21
C THR A 540 21.09 -14.69 -5.89
N GLU A 541 22.36 -14.69 -5.47
CA GLU A 541 23.40 -13.87 -6.12
C GLU A 541 23.51 -14.15 -7.62
N ASP A 542 23.28 -15.40 -8.05
CA ASP A 542 23.37 -15.84 -9.43
C ASP A 542 22.05 -15.70 -10.22
N SER A 543 20.96 -15.29 -9.57
CA SER A 543 19.66 -15.09 -10.23
C SER A 543 19.76 -14.01 -11.31
N LYS A 544 19.19 -14.28 -12.48
CA LYS A 544 19.17 -13.33 -13.62
C LYS A 544 17.76 -12.93 -14.00
N ASP A 545 16.79 -13.33 -13.20
CA ASP A 545 15.38 -13.20 -13.50
C ASP A 545 14.99 -11.73 -13.70
N TRP A 546 14.16 -11.48 -14.71
CA TRP A 546 13.67 -10.13 -15.01
C TRP A 546 12.81 -9.65 -13.85
N GLU A 547 13.26 -8.63 -13.13
CA GLU A 547 12.49 -8.02 -12.03
C GLU A 547 12.04 -9.08 -11.00
N GLU A 548 12.92 -10.04 -10.71
CA GLU A 548 12.71 -11.21 -9.82
C GLU A 548 11.70 -12.25 -10.32
N ILE A 549 11.21 -12.14 -11.56
CA ILE A 549 10.23 -13.06 -12.14
C ILE A 549 10.93 -14.17 -12.94
N GLU A 550 10.82 -15.40 -12.44
CA GLU A 550 11.46 -16.57 -13.05
C GLU A 550 10.73 -17.08 -14.30
N PHE A 551 9.39 -17.05 -14.30
CA PHE A 551 8.59 -17.66 -15.35
C PHE A 551 7.49 -16.74 -15.87
N VAL A 552 7.16 -16.90 -17.16
CA VAL A 552 6.00 -16.27 -17.79
C VAL A 552 5.25 -17.26 -18.66
N VAL A 553 3.92 -17.18 -18.63
CA VAL A 553 3.02 -17.87 -19.55
C VAL A 553 2.31 -16.84 -20.43
N ASN A 554 2.01 -17.20 -21.69
CA ASN A 554 1.36 -16.35 -22.69
C ASN A 554 2.15 -15.10 -23.15
N ARG A 555 3.45 -14.97 -22.84
CA ARG A 555 4.26 -13.91 -23.47
C ARG A 555 4.34 -14.13 -24.98
N ARG A 556 4.51 -15.39 -25.41
CA ARG A 556 4.09 -15.86 -26.74
C ARG A 556 2.61 -16.23 -26.74
N ASN A 557 1.89 -15.77 -27.75
CA ASN A 557 0.48 -16.08 -27.91
C ASN A 557 0.18 -17.59 -27.91
N PRO A 558 -0.88 -18.02 -27.22
CA PRO A 558 -1.36 -19.41 -27.29
C PRO A 558 -1.74 -19.85 -28.71
N THR A 559 -1.55 -21.14 -28.98
CA THR A 559 -2.20 -21.82 -30.10
C THR A 559 -3.62 -22.24 -29.70
N LYS A 560 -4.35 -22.95 -30.57
CA LYS A 560 -5.71 -23.45 -30.24
C LYS A 560 -5.76 -24.48 -29.10
N SER A 561 -4.64 -25.14 -28.78
CA SER A 561 -4.64 -26.29 -27.85
C SER A 561 -3.59 -26.20 -26.75
N VAL A 562 -2.55 -25.40 -26.94
CA VAL A 562 -1.45 -25.24 -25.96
C VAL A 562 -1.00 -23.79 -25.88
N THR A 563 -0.45 -23.43 -24.72
CA THR A 563 0.36 -22.24 -24.52
C THR A 563 1.76 -22.63 -24.02
N TYR A 564 2.62 -21.63 -23.78
CA TYR A 564 4.03 -21.79 -23.51
C TYR A 564 4.38 -21.26 -22.13
N LEU A 565 4.98 -22.11 -21.31
CA LEU A 565 5.74 -21.69 -20.14
C LEU A 565 7.15 -21.32 -20.62
N GLU A 566 7.55 -20.08 -20.39
CA GLU A 566 8.88 -19.57 -20.66
C GLU A 566 9.61 -19.25 -19.34
N ARG A 567 10.92 -19.50 -19.29
CA ARG A 567 11.81 -19.13 -18.17
C ARG A 567 12.66 -17.92 -18.53
N SER A 568 12.89 -17.03 -17.57
CA SER A 568 13.75 -15.86 -17.74
C SER A 568 15.21 -16.27 -17.92
N LYS A 569 15.93 -15.55 -18.78
CA LYS A 569 17.37 -15.71 -19.00
C LYS A 569 18.21 -14.52 -18.53
N GLY A 570 17.59 -13.43 -18.08
CA GLY A 570 18.26 -12.13 -17.98
C GLY A 570 17.51 -11.03 -18.68
N GLY A 571 17.00 -10.03 -17.95
CA GLY A 571 16.23 -8.95 -18.55
C GLY A 571 15.03 -9.48 -19.34
N TRP A 572 14.53 -8.75 -20.34
CA TRP A 572 13.38 -9.20 -21.14
C TRP A 572 13.74 -10.26 -22.20
N ASP A 573 14.43 -11.33 -21.79
CA ASP A 573 14.80 -12.47 -22.63
C ASP A 573 14.32 -13.77 -21.99
N TRP A 574 13.64 -14.59 -22.79
CA TRP A 574 12.83 -15.71 -22.31
C TRP A 574 13.04 -16.95 -23.20
N GLU A 575 13.11 -18.14 -22.58
CA GLU A 575 13.18 -19.41 -23.30
C GLU A 575 11.98 -20.30 -23.00
N VAL A 576 11.42 -20.95 -24.03
CA VAL A 576 10.32 -21.91 -23.84
C VAL A 576 10.88 -23.16 -23.17
N VAL A 577 10.35 -23.48 -21.98
CA VAL A 577 10.75 -24.67 -21.22
C VAL A 577 9.72 -25.79 -21.28
N GLN A 578 8.44 -25.46 -21.51
CA GLN A 578 7.36 -26.44 -21.54
C GLN A 578 6.14 -25.94 -22.35
N GLU A 579 5.52 -26.81 -23.13
CA GLU A 579 4.15 -26.59 -23.63
C GLU A 579 3.16 -26.99 -22.53
N VAL A 580 2.20 -26.12 -22.23
CA VAL A 580 1.22 -26.29 -21.15
C VAL A 580 -0.21 -26.20 -21.69
N ARG A 581 -1.12 -26.95 -21.07
CA ARG A 581 -2.53 -26.98 -21.49
C ARG A 581 -3.27 -25.81 -20.88
N TYR A 582 -4.25 -25.29 -21.63
CA TYR A 582 -5.14 -24.26 -21.15
C TYR A 582 -6.57 -24.48 -21.67
N SER A 583 -7.54 -23.82 -21.05
CA SER A 583 -8.91 -23.74 -21.55
C SER A 583 -9.48 -22.34 -21.31
N VAL A 584 -10.46 -21.96 -22.13
CA VAL A 584 -11.22 -20.73 -21.97
C VAL A 584 -12.70 -21.06 -21.88
N LYS A 585 -13.37 -20.50 -20.88
CA LYS A 585 -14.82 -20.60 -20.69
C LYS A 585 -15.37 -19.20 -20.43
N ASP A 586 -15.90 -18.57 -21.47
CA ASP A 586 -16.42 -17.20 -21.45
C ASP A 586 -15.39 -16.18 -20.91
N ASN A 587 -15.50 -15.80 -19.65
CA ASN A 587 -14.64 -14.84 -18.95
C ASN A 587 -13.54 -15.50 -18.09
N VAL A 588 -13.34 -16.81 -18.21
CA VAL A 588 -12.39 -17.57 -17.40
C VAL A 588 -11.33 -18.23 -18.26
N LEU A 589 -10.06 -18.04 -17.88
CA LEU A 589 -8.89 -18.76 -18.40
C LEU A 589 -8.39 -19.73 -17.31
N GLN A 590 -8.19 -20.99 -17.67
CA GLN A 590 -7.58 -22.00 -16.81
C GLN A 590 -6.28 -22.52 -17.44
N ILE A 591 -5.24 -22.71 -16.63
CA ILE A 591 -3.93 -23.22 -17.07
C ILE A 591 -3.50 -24.36 -16.15
N GLU A 592 -2.97 -25.44 -16.73
CA GLU A 592 -2.37 -26.56 -15.99
C GLU A 592 -0.87 -26.62 -16.28
N ILE A 593 -0.06 -26.46 -15.24
CA ILE A 593 1.40 -26.44 -15.33
C ILE A 593 1.97 -27.60 -14.51
N PRO A 594 2.81 -28.48 -15.09
CA PRO A 594 3.51 -29.50 -14.33
C PRO A 594 4.39 -28.86 -13.26
N ARG A 595 4.28 -29.32 -12.01
CA ARG A 595 5.09 -28.83 -10.87
C ARG A 595 6.58 -28.92 -11.14
N LYS A 596 7.01 -30.01 -11.78
CA LYS A 596 8.40 -30.22 -12.19
C LYS A 596 8.92 -29.13 -13.15
N ALA A 597 8.06 -28.58 -14.00
CA ALA A 597 8.45 -27.50 -14.92
C ALA A 597 8.73 -26.18 -14.19
N LEU A 598 8.16 -26.02 -12.99
CA LEU A 598 8.40 -24.91 -12.07
C LEU A 598 9.45 -25.23 -11.00
N GLY A 599 10.03 -26.44 -11.00
CA GLY A 599 10.96 -26.88 -9.95
C GLY A 599 10.29 -27.10 -8.59
N LEU A 600 9.00 -27.45 -8.56
CA LEU A 600 8.20 -27.61 -7.34
C LEU A 600 7.73 -29.06 -7.11
N ASP A 601 8.38 -30.06 -7.72
CA ASP A 601 8.00 -31.50 -7.63
C ASP A 601 8.56 -32.25 -6.41
N ASP A 602 9.33 -31.58 -5.57
CA ASP A 602 9.92 -32.08 -4.32
C ASP A 602 9.29 -31.50 -3.05
N THR A 603 8.30 -30.60 -3.18
CA THR A 603 7.61 -29.97 -2.04
C THR A 603 6.30 -30.70 -1.68
N ASP A 604 5.90 -30.74 -0.42
CA ASP A 604 4.57 -31.25 -0.04
C ASP A 604 3.50 -30.14 -0.01
N ALA A 605 3.94 -28.88 -0.06
CA ALA A 605 3.13 -27.68 -0.20
C ALA A 605 3.91 -26.64 -1.02
N PRO A 606 3.49 -26.35 -2.28
CA PRO A 606 4.14 -25.32 -3.07
C PRO A 606 3.86 -23.93 -2.49
N VAL A 607 4.90 -23.10 -2.44
CA VAL A 607 4.84 -21.69 -2.03
C VAL A 607 5.52 -20.88 -3.13
N PHE A 608 4.85 -19.87 -3.65
CA PHE A 608 5.36 -19.04 -4.74
C PHE A 608 4.56 -17.74 -4.86
N ASN A 609 5.07 -16.81 -5.65
CA ASN A 609 4.42 -15.55 -5.96
C ASN A 609 3.95 -15.55 -7.42
N PHE A 610 2.84 -14.89 -7.70
CA PHE A 610 2.35 -14.77 -9.08
C PHE A 610 1.55 -13.49 -9.30
N LYS A 611 1.42 -13.12 -10.57
CA LYS A 611 0.50 -12.05 -11.01
C LYS A 611 0.02 -12.25 -12.43
N TRP A 612 -1.04 -11.53 -12.78
CA TRP A 612 -1.55 -11.46 -14.13
C TRP A 612 -1.37 -10.06 -14.72
N SER A 613 -1.11 -10.01 -16.03
CA SER A 613 -1.13 -8.78 -16.82
C SER A 613 -1.75 -9.06 -18.17
N ASP A 614 -2.67 -8.21 -18.61
CA ASP A 614 -3.16 -8.20 -19.97
C ASP A 614 -2.76 -6.91 -20.68
N ASN A 615 -2.34 -7.04 -21.93
CA ASN A 615 -2.07 -5.94 -22.86
C ASN A 615 -0.99 -4.94 -22.41
N MET A 616 0.07 -5.44 -21.77
CA MET A 616 1.33 -4.70 -21.57
C MET A 616 1.86 -4.20 -22.93
N GLN A 617 2.27 -2.93 -23.03
CA GLN A 617 2.69 -2.32 -24.31
C GLN A 617 4.21 -2.20 -24.46
N GLU A 618 4.92 -1.93 -23.36
CA GLU A 618 6.38 -1.79 -23.36
C GLU A 618 7.05 -3.03 -22.76
N ASP A 619 7.37 -3.98 -23.64
CA ASP A 619 8.07 -5.22 -23.33
C ASP A 619 9.39 -4.95 -22.57
N GLY A 620 9.45 -5.40 -21.31
CA GLY A 620 10.64 -5.27 -20.44
C GLY A 620 10.65 -4.06 -19.51
N ASP A 621 9.73 -3.11 -19.65
CA ASP A 621 9.56 -2.02 -18.69
C ASP A 621 8.52 -2.38 -17.62
N ILE A 622 8.98 -2.60 -16.40
CA ILE A 622 8.12 -2.90 -15.25
C ILE A 622 7.14 -1.77 -14.92
N LEU A 623 7.45 -0.52 -15.31
CA LEU A 623 6.55 0.62 -15.08
C LEU A 623 5.33 0.61 -16.00
N ASP A 624 5.36 -0.18 -17.08
CA ASP A 624 4.19 -0.38 -17.96
C ASP A 624 2.99 -0.94 -17.19
N PHE A 625 3.24 -1.70 -16.11
CA PHE A 625 2.21 -2.25 -15.23
C PHE A 625 1.35 -1.21 -14.50
N TYR A 626 1.74 0.08 -14.50
CA TYR A 626 0.91 1.16 -13.97
C TYR A 626 0.04 1.81 -15.05
N VAL A 627 0.40 1.68 -16.33
CA VAL A 627 -0.09 2.53 -17.41
C VAL A 627 -0.97 1.77 -18.40
N ASN A 628 -0.63 0.54 -18.76
CA ASN A 628 -1.30 -0.13 -19.87
C ASN A 628 -2.04 -1.39 -19.45
N GLY A 629 -3.15 -1.63 -20.14
CA GLY A 629 -4.02 -2.77 -19.94
C GLY A 629 -4.49 -2.92 -18.50
N ASP A 630 -4.55 -4.18 -18.04
CA ASP A 630 -4.86 -4.49 -16.64
C ASP A 630 -3.77 -5.35 -16.01
N VAL A 631 -3.51 -5.14 -14.72
CA VAL A 631 -2.51 -5.88 -13.96
C VAL A 631 -3.04 -6.17 -12.57
N ALA A 632 -3.06 -7.46 -12.21
CA ALA A 632 -3.58 -7.94 -10.93
C ALA A 632 -2.52 -8.81 -10.22
N PRO A 633 -1.91 -8.34 -9.11
CA PRO A 633 -2.04 -6.99 -8.54
C PRO A 633 -1.17 -5.94 -9.25
N GLY A 634 -1.51 -4.66 -9.08
CA GLY A 634 -0.87 -3.54 -9.78
C GLY A 634 0.62 -3.33 -9.48
N GLY A 635 1.34 -2.70 -10.39
CA GLY A 635 2.77 -2.36 -10.20
C GLY A 635 3.67 -3.59 -10.02
N ARG A 636 4.54 -3.58 -9.00
CA ARG A 636 5.44 -4.68 -8.62
C ARG A 636 4.84 -5.65 -7.61
N PHE A 637 3.66 -5.36 -7.04
CA PHE A 637 2.99 -6.30 -6.13
C PHE A 637 2.72 -7.64 -6.80
N MET A 638 2.84 -8.73 -6.07
CA MET A 638 2.43 -10.07 -6.50
C MET A 638 1.53 -10.70 -5.44
N PHE A 639 0.62 -11.56 -5.88
CA PHE A 639 -0.10 -12.44 -4.98
C PHE A 639 0.88 -13.47 -4.40
N HIS A 640 0.77 -13.73 -3.11
CA HIS A 640 1.54 -14.77 -2.43
C HIS A 640 0.68 -16.01 -2.23
N PHE A 641 1.04 -17.11 -2.90
CA PHE A 641 0.38 -18.39 -2.72
C PHE A 641 1.09 -19.19 -1.62
N ASN A 642 0.35 -19.47 -0.54
CA ASN A 642 0.80 -20.33 0.55
C ASN A 642 -0.32 -21.30 0.93
N THR A 643 -0.02 -22.59 0.96
CA THR A 643 -0.98 -23.67 1.18
C THR A 643 -0.57 -24.56 2.33
N LYS A 644 -1.55 -25.22 2.94
CA LYS A 644 -1.29 -26.22 4.00
C LYS A 644 -0.45 -27.39 3.46
N PRO A 645 0.51 -27.91 4.24
CA PRO A 645 1.19 -29.15 3.93
C PRO A 645 0.21 -30.31 3.79
N VAL A 646 0.40 -31.13 2.76
CA VAL A 646 -0.39 -32.35 2.55
C VAL A 646 0.52 -33.55 2.79
N VAL A 647 0.02 -34.55 3.53
CA VAL A 647 0.73 -35.83 3.62
C VAL A 647 0.48 -36.59 2.32
N ILE A 648 1.42 -36.48 1.36
CA ILE A 648 1.39 -37.29 0.14
C ILE A 648 1.85 -38.70 0.52
N THR A 649 0.90 -39.58 0.87
CA THR A 649 1.21 -41.00 1.08
C THR A 649 1.50 -41.66 -0.28
N ASP A 650 2.74 -42.17 -0.39
CA ASP A 650 3.27 -43.12 -1.37
C ASP A 650 3.87 -42.58 -2.69
N LYS A 651 5.13 -42.10 -2.61
CA LYS A 651 6.14 -42.50 -3.61
C LYS A 651 6.59 -43.91 -3.25
N GLU A 652 6.03 -44.93 -3.89
CA GLU A 652 6.51 -46.31 -3.82
C GLU A 652 8.02 -46.34 -4.10
N THR A 653 8.81 -46.40 -3.02
CA THR A 653 10.15 -46.95 -3.08
C THR A 653 9.98 -48.44 -2.84
N GLU A 654 9.83 -49.21 -3.91
CA GLU A 654 10.25 -50.61 -3.91
C GLU A 654 11.76 -50.62 -3.63
N LYS A 655 12.12 -50.65 -2.34
CA LYS A 655 13.35 -51.25 -1.87
C LYS A 655 12.99 -52.28 -0.81
N GLU A 656 13.22 -53.53 -1.20
CA GLU A 656 13.16 -54.73 -0.38
C GLU A 656 13.73 -54.50 1.03
N GLY A 657 13.00 -54.99 2.02
CA GLY A 657 13.49 -55.06 3.40
C GLY A 657 12.37 -55.05 4.44
N SER A 658 11.42 -55.98 4.36
CA SER A 658 10.42 -56.17 5.41
C SER A 658 11.10 -56.48 6.75
N ILE A 659 11.00 -55.57 7.73
CA ILE A 659 11.23 -55.90 9.14
C ILE A 659 9.86 -56.06 9.80
N GLN A 660 9.58 -57.29 10.24
CA GLN A 660 8.31 -57.69 10.84
C GLN A 660 7.97 -56.87 12.12
N PRO A 661 6.68 -56.63 12.42
CA PRO A 661 6.21 -55.88 13.59
C PRO A 661 6.36 -56.62 14.95
N LEU A 662 7.36 -57.50 15.10
CA LEU A 662 7.65 -58.21 16.36
C LEU A 662 8.72 -57.54 17.23
N VAL A 663 9.49 -56.58 16.69
CA VAL A 663 10.62 -55.97 17.41
C VAL A 663 10.19 -54.81 18.32
N ILE A 664 9.09 -54.11 18.01
CA ILE A 664 8.60 -52.97 18.81
C ILE A 664 7.97 -53.42 20.14
N VAL A 665 7.36 -54.62 20.19
CA VAL A 665 6.78 -55.18 21.44
C VAL A 665 7.88 -55.61 22.43
N SER A 666 9.08 -55.93 21.94
CA SER A 666 10.20 -56.39 22.77
C SER A 666 10.87 -55.24 23.54
N ILE A 667 10.93 -54.04 22.97
CA ILE A 667 11.57 -52.86 23.59
C ILE A 667 10.64 -52.24 24.64
N VAL A 668 9.33 -52.17 24.38
CA VAL A 668 8.36 -51.64 25.36
C VAL A 668 8.22 -52.54 26.58
N THR A 669 8.34 -53.87 26.41
CA THR A 669 8.30 -54.82 27.53
C THR A 669 9.59 -54.77 28.37
N ALA A 670 10.75 -54.57 27.76
CA ALA A 670 12.03 -54.44 28.49
C ALA A 670 12.10 -53.17 29.36
N VAL A 671 11.55 -52.05 28.89
CA VAL A 671 11.50 -50.78 29.65
C VAL A 671 10.51 -50.87 30.82
N ALA A 672 9.36 -51.54 30.63
CA ALA A 672 8.39 -51.75 31.71
C ALA A 672 8.94 -52.66 32.82
N VAL A 673 9.67 -53.74 32.46
CA VAL A 673 10.29 -54.64 33.44
C VAL A 673 11.41 -53.95 34.23
N ALA A 674 12.21 -53.09 33.57
CA ALA A 674 13.23 -52.29 34.25
C ALA A 674 12.63 -51.27 35.23
N ALA A 675 11.52 -50.61 34.86
CA ALA A 675 10.82 -49.67 35.75
C ALA A 675 10.24 -50.35 37.00
N VAL A 676 9.68 -51.56 36.85
CA VAL A 676 9.16 -52.35 37.99
C VAL A 676 10.28 -52.85 38.90
N ALA A 677 11.43 -53.25 38.34
CA ALA A 677 12.60 -53.66 39.12
C ALA A 677 13.19 -52.49 39.94
N ILE A 678 13.26 -51.28 39.35
CA ILE A 678 13.73 -50.08 40.05
C ILE A 678 12.76 -49.69 41.17
N ALA A 679 11.44 -49.76 40.93
CA ALA A 679 10.44 -49.51 41.96
C ALA A 679 10.52 -50.51 43.12
N ALA A 680 10.74 -51.80 42.83
CA ALA A 680 10.93 -52.83 43.85
C ALA A 680 12.20 -52.60 44.69
N ILE A 681 13.31 -52.19 44.06
CA ILE A 681 14.56 -51.86 44.77
C ILE A 681 14.36 -50.66 45.69
N ILE A 682 13.63 -49.62 45.26
CA ILE A 682 13.34 -48.44 46.08
C ILE A 682 12.46 -48.80 47.28
N ILE A 683 11.47 -49.67 47.12
CA ILE A 683 10.59 -50.14 48.20
C ILE A 683 11.37 -51.00 49.21
N VAL A 684 12.23 -51.91 48.74
CA VAL A 684 13.09 -52.74 49.62
C VAL A 684 14.13 -51.88 50.37
N LYS A 685 14.63 -50.80 49.76
CA LYS A 685 15.54 -49.85 50.43
C LYS A 685 14.83 -49.05 51.52
N LYS A 686 13.57 -48.65 51.29
CA LYS A 686 12.72 -47.95 52.28
C LYS A 686 12.28 -48.84 53.44
N LEU A 687 12.08 -50.14 53.20
CA LEU A 687 11.75 -51.11 54.24
C LEU A 687 12.96 -51.55 55.09
N ARG A 688 14.20 -51.37 54.60
CA ARG A 688 15.43 -51.65 55.37
C ARG A 688 15.94 -50.46 56.21
N THR A 689 15.48 -49.24 55.97
CA THR A 689 15.84 -48.04 56.77
C THR A 689 14.80 -47.67 57.83
N GLY A 690 13.66 -48.36 57.90
CA GLY A 690 12.59 -48.12 58.88
C GLY A 690 12.73 -48.86 60.22
N ASN A 691 13.81 -49.60 60.45
CA ASN A 691 14.06 -50.33 61.70
C ASN A 691 15.49 -50.08 62.21
N ARG A 692 15.73 -48.87 62.76
CA ARG A 692 16.81 -48.55 63.72
C ARG A 692 16.73 -47.07 64.09
N THR A 693 15.99 -46.77 65.16
CA THR A 693 16.39 -45.95 66.33
C THR A 693 15.15 -45.66 67.19
N ASN A 694 14.89 -46.55 68.15
CA ASN A 694 14.35 -46.18 69.46
C ASN A 694 15.55 -46.20 70.42
N ALA A 695 16.01 -45.03 70.83
CA ALA A 695 16.74 -44.72 72.07
C ALA A 695 16.88 -43.20 72.16
#